data_AF-A0A1I6M7Z2-F1
#
_entry.id   AF-A0A1I6M7Z2-F1
#
_cell.length_a   1.000
_cell.length_b   1.000
_cell.length_c   1.000
_cell.angle_alpha   90.00
_cell.angle_beta   90.00
_cell.angle_gamma   90.00
#
_symmetry.space_group_name_H-M   'P 1'
#
loop_
_entity.id
_entity.type
_entity.pdbx_description
1 polymer ?
#
loop_
_entity_poly.entity_id
_entity_poly.type
_entity_poly.pdbx_seq_one_letter_code
_entity_poly.pdbx_strand_id
1 'polypeptide(L)'
;MRSWLTVQFACTAAMLPAAAGAADLIVLPRPPEPFAGTIGTTYADSTPAFQAPVSAPAGAPNVLLVLTDDVGFAAASSFGGPIPTPALDRLAKAGLRYTRFHTTAMCSPTRASLLTGRNHHAVGSGIVTDTASGYPGYWSVIPRSASTVAEVLRLNGYNTAFFGKHHNVPQGSEDASTGPFELWPTGLGFEYFYGFVGGDTNQWRPTLYRGTNRADPPHDAHETLDHVLAQDLIHWIHGQKAASPDKPFMVYFAPGSAHAPHQAPAEWIAKFKGRFDQGWDKLREESLARQKAMGIAPPDTALTPRPVGIPGWASLTADQRRAYARMMEVFAGMLAYQDAQIGTVLDELQRMGQLDNTLVIFVEGDNGASPEGDIGGTMNELGHLANGMKEDSGWLLAEMDKMGGPDSYQVYPVGWAWATNSPFQWTKQVGSHLGGTRNGMVVSWPARIKAMGGIRTQFAHVNDIMPTILEAVGLPAPDIVHGVKQQRIDGTSLVYSFADARAPERHTTQYFELLGNRAIYDHGWLASTTPGRLPWKEGKSAGLPTDYKWELYDLSRDFSQAHDLAARQPAKLAALQSLWDKQARANSVYPLDDRQGRMRAYNAGQRTPQRTSWVYWGSDISVAQVKAPPLNFRSFAINAEVTIPKEGARGALIASGSQFAGWSFYFDGGRPVVVHAASQKPEDVFRIASTAPIAPGPHRIGYDYALDGKPGQGGTLTITVDGKAVANGRIGRTAFIAAGLGETFDIGSDTGAAVVELAQGTRFNGSIARIEVTPR
;
A
#
# COMPACT_ATOMS: atom_id res chain seq x y z
N MET A 1 72.79 -42.58 -16.78
CA MET A 1 72.38 -41.18 -16.66
C MET A 1 71.19 -40.92 -17.59
N ARG A 2 70.00 -40.74 -17.04
CA ARG A 2 68.86 -39.94 -17.56
C ARG A 2 67.60 -40.29 -16.75
N SER A 3 67.20 -39.34 -15.93
CA SER A 3 65.96 -39.27 -15.15
C SER A 3 64.75 -39.12 -16.07
N TRP A 4 63.69 -39.89 -15.82
CA TRP A 4 62.35 -39.63 -16.35
C TRP A 4 61.42 -39.38 -15.16
N LEU A 5 60.95 -38.14 -15.04
CA LEU A 5 59.86 -37.77 -14.13
C LEU A 5 58.57 -38.45 -14.59
N THR A 6 57.88 -39.13 -13.68
CA THR A 6 56.47 -39.51 -13.85
C THR A 6 55.65 -38.64 -12.91
N VAL A 7 54.86 -37.72 -13.48
CA VAL A 7 53.90 -36.89 -12.74
C VAL A 7 52.64 -37.73 -12.50
N GLN A 8 52.32 -37.99 -11.23
CA GLN A 8 51.08 -38.64 -10.82
C GLN A 8 50.00 -37.57 -10.65
N PHE A 9 48.98 -37.60 -11.52
CA PHE A 9 47.76 -36.83 -11.33
C PHE A 9 46.95 -37.44 -10.17
N ALA A 10 46.82 -36.72 -9.06
CA ALA A 10 45.86 -37.05 -8.02
C ALA A 10 44.49 -36.49 -8.43
N CYS A 11 43.56 -37.36 -8.82
CA CYS A 11 42.15 -37.02 -8.97
C CYS A 11 41.54 -36.79 -7.59
N THR A 12 41.35 -35.53 -7.19
CA THR A 12 40.42 -35.15 -6.13
C THR A 12 39.00 -35.30 -6.66
N ALA A 13 38.31 -36.36 -6.23
CA ALA A 13 36.88 -36.50 -6.46
C ALA A 13 36.15 -35.43 -5.64
N ALA A 14 35.63 -34.40 -6.33
CA ALA A 14 34.67 -33.48 -5.74
C ALA A 14 33.39 -34.27 -5.40
N MET A 15 33.10 -34.45 -4.11
CA MET A 15 31.81 -34.95 -3.68
C MET A 15 30.74 -33.93 -4.10
N LEU A 16 29.93 -34.28 -5.09
CA LEU A 16 28.69 -33.57 -5.41
C LEU A 16 27.74 -33.68 -4.21
N PRO A 17 27.03 -32.60 -3.81
CA PRO A 17 26.01 -32.72 -2.79
C PRO A 17 24.93 -33.67 -3.28
N ALA A 18 24.47 -34.57 -2.40
CA ALA A 18 23.32 -35.42 -2.68
C ALA A 18 22.12 -34.53 -3.05
N ALA A 19 21.45 -34.85 -4.16
CA ALA A 19 20.21 -34.18 -4.52
C ALA A 19 19.18 -34.41 -3.40
N ALA A 20 18.66 -33.33 -2.81
CA ALA A 20 17.66 -33.40 -1.75
C ALA A 20 16.45 -34.24 -2.22
N GLY A 21 15.91 -35.05 -1.33
CA GLY A 21 14.71 -35.82 -1.61
C GLY A 21 13.50 -34.91 -1.79
N ALA A 22 12.51 -35.31 -2.58
CA ALA A 22 11.29 -34.52 -2.80
C ALA A 22 10.52 -34.21 -1.49
N ALA A 23 10.68 -35.03 -0.45
CA ALA A 23 10.11 -34.82 0.88
C ALA A 23 10.75 -33.64 1.65
N ASP A 24 12.02 -33.32 1.37
CA ASP A 24 12.77 -32.27 2.08
C ASP A 24 12.42 -30.86 1.60
N LEU A 25 11.73 -30.74 0.46
CA LEU A 25 11.35 -29.45 -0.13
C LEU A 25 9.96 -28.97 0.29
N ILE A 26 9.14 -29.84 0.89
CA ILE A 26 7.75 -29.54 1.28
C ILE A 26 7.57 -29.35 2.80
N VAL A 27 8.60 -29.60 3.60
CA VAL A 27 8.63 -29.33 5.05
C VAL A 27 9.73 -28.31 5.35
N LEU A 28 9.35 -27.13 5.85
CA LEU A 28 10.26 -26.00 6.09
C LEU A 28 10.27 -25.58 7.58
N PRO A 29 11.42 -25.18 8.15
CA PRO A 29 12.77 -25.31 7.59
C PRO A 29 13.14 -26.78 7.35
N ARG A 30 14.08 -27.02 6.44
CA ARG A 30 14.59 -28.37 6.19
C ARG A 30 15.16 -28.95 7.50
N PRO A 31 14.91 -30.25 7.80
CA PRO A 31 15.53 -30.89 8.94
C PRO A 31 17.07 -30.74 8.87
N PRO A 32 17.75 -30.53 10.01
CA PRO A 32 19.20 -30.45 10.02
C PRO A 32 19.80 -31.77 9.54
N GLU A 33 20.76 -31.68 8.62
CA GLU A 33 21.53 -32.84 8.17
C GLU A 33 22.28 -33.45 9.36
N PRO A 34 22.37 -34.80 9.45
CA PRO A 34 23.22 -35.47 10.43
C PRO A 34 24.66 -34.97 10.36
N PHE A 35 25.35 -34.97 11.50
CA PHE A 35 26.77 -34.62 11.55
C PHE A 35 27.57 -35.55 10.64
N ALA A 36 28.17 -34.98 9.58
CA ALA A 36 28.94 -35.73 8.59
C ALA A 36 30.36 -36.08 9.04
N GLY A 37 30.80 -35.55 10.18
CA GLY A 37 32.11 -35.83 10.74
C GLY A 37 32.13 -37.08 11.62
N THR A 38 33.16 -37.22 12.45
CA THR A 38 33.28 -38.29 13.44
C THR A 38 33.71 -37.71 14.78
N ILE A 39 33.08 -38.15 15.87
CA ILE A 39 33.39 -37.70 17.24
C ILE A 39 34.14 -38.81 17.96
N GLY A 40 35.43 -38.58 18.21
CA GLY A 40 36.27 -39.41 19.07
C GLY A 40 36.31 -38.91 20.52
N THR A 41 37.24 -39.43 21.32
CA THR A 41 37.45 -39.03 22.72
C THR A 41 38.06 -37.62 22.82
N THR A 42 38.86 -37.23 21.82
CA THR A 42 39.57 -35.95 21.73
C THR A 42 39.44 -35.35 20.33
N TYR A 43 39.91 -34.11 20.14
CA TYR A 43 39.97 -33.52 18.80
C TYR A 43 40.94 -34.26 17.86
N ALA A 44 41.88 -35.03 18.40
CA ALA A 44 42.90 -35.75 17.63
C ALA A 44 42.34 -37.00 16.92
N ASP A 45 41.28 -37.59 17.46
CA ASP A 45 40.55 -38.73 16.89
C ASP A 45 39.14 -38.34 16.41
N SER A 46 38.87 -37.04 16.27
CA SER A 46 37.64 -36.49 15.70
C SER A 46 37.88 -35.89 14.31
N THR A 47 36.88 -35.98 13.44
CA THR A 47 36.84 -35.24 12.17
C THR A 47 35.71 -34.22 12.25
N PRO A 48 35.99 -32.91 12.22
CA PRO A 48 34.94 -31.89 12.24
C PRO A 48 34.23 -31.83 10.88
N ALA A 49 32.95 -31.50 10.91
CA ALA A 49 32.16 -31.14 9.73
C ALA A 49 31.22 -30.00 10.08
N PHE A 50 31.11 -29.01 9.19
CA PHE A 50 30.11 -27.96 9.32
C PHE A 50 28.84 -28.34 8.55
N GLN A 51 27.68 -27.92 9.04
CA GLN A 51 26.45 -28.03 8.27
C GLN A 51 26.53 -27.13 7.04
N ALA A 52 26.17 -27.67 5.88
CA ALA A 52 26.09 -26.89 4.66
C ALA A 52 24.93 -25.89 4.78
N PRO A 53 25.11 -24.61 4.38
CA PRO A 53 24.01 -23.67 4.34
C PRO A 53 22.98 -24.09 3.29
N VAL A 54 21.69 -23.84 3.59
CA VAL A 54 20.62 -24.08 2.61
C VAL A 54 20.86 -23.18 1.39
N SER A 55 20.92 -23.81 0.22
CA SER A 55 21.14 -23.13 -1.06
C SER A 55 19.86 -23.18 -1.91
N ALA A 56 19.64 -22.11 -2.69
CA ALA A 56 18.58 -22.07 -3.68
C ALA A 56 18.80 -23.14 -4.78
N PRO A 57 17.74 -23.54 -5.51
CA PRO A 57 17.89 -24.44 -6.65
C PRO A 57 18.92 -23.91 -7.65
N ALA A 58 19.68 -24.82 -8.25
CA ALA A 58 20.75 -24.45 -9.17
C ALA A 58 20.19 -23.63 -10.36
N GLY A 59 20.78 -22.46 -10.60
CA GLY A 59 20.37 -21.56 -11.68
C GLY A 59 19.07 -20.79 -11.43
N ALA A 60 18.51 -20.85 -10.22
CA ALA A 60 17.30 -20.11 -9.89
C ALA A 60 17.49 -18.59 -10.10
N PRO A 61 16.50 -17.89 -10.68
CA PRO A 61 16.62 -16.47 -10.97
C PRO A 61 16.54 -15.63 -9.69
N ASN A 62 17.04 -14.40 -9.76
CA ASN A 62 16.56 -13.38 -8.82
C ASN A 62 15.08 -13.10 -9.12
N VAL A 63 14.33 -12.60 -8.13
CA VAL A 63 12.92 -12.20 -8.29
C VAL A 63 12.78 -10.73 -7.95
N LEU A 64 12.23 -9.94 -8.86
CA LEU A 64 11.81 -8.56 -8.63
C LEU A 64 10.30 -8.47 -8.84
N LEU A 65 9.56 -8.39 -7.74
CA LEU A 65 8.11 -8.23 -7.74
C LEU A 65 7.76 -6.76 -7.51
N VAL A 66 7.21 -6.09 -8.53
CA VAL A 66 6.79 -4.70 -8.47
C VAL A 66 5.26 -4.63 -8.40
N LEU A 67 4.72 -3.86 -7.46
CA LEU A 67 3.28 -3.59 -7.33
C LEU A 67 3.05 -2.10 -7.11
N THR A 68 2.47 -1.42 -8.10
CA THR A 68 2.09 0.00 -7.98
C THR A 68 0.71 0.15 -7.35
N ASP A 69 0.42 1.32 -6.79
CA ASP A 69 -0.75 1.55 -5.93
C ASP A 69 -1.79 2.42 -6.66
N ASP A 70 -3.07 2.00 -6.66
CA ASP A 70 -4.21 2.73 -7.23
C ASP A 70 -4.12 3.10 -8.73
N VAL A 71 -3.32 2.37 -9.53
CA VAL A 71 -3.17 2.66 -10.96
C VAL A 71 -4.23 1.96 -11.80
N GLY A 72 -5.02 2.73 -12.55
CA GLY A 72 -6.03 2.19 -13.47
C GLY A 72 -5.45 1.51 -14.71
N PHE A 73 -6.16 0.52 -15.26
CA PHE A 73 -5.71 -0.30 -16.40
C PHE A 73 -5.21 0.49 -17.62
N ALA A 74 -5.79 1.66 -17.88
CA ALA A 74 -5.49 2.55 -18.99
C ALA A 74 -4.80 3.85 -18.55
N ALA A 75 -4.07 3.85 -17.44
CA ALA A 75 -3.21 4.96 -17.05
C ALA A 75 -1.87 4.93 -17.80
N ALA A 76 -1.19 3.79 -17.76
CA ALA A 76 0.13 3.58 -18.35
C ALA A 76 0.11 3.33 -19.86
N SER A 77 1.13 3.81 -20.57
CA SER A 77 1.28 3.67 -22.02
C SER A 77 1.29 2.21 -22.48
N SER A 78 1.87 1.29 -21.70
CA SER A 78 1.92 -0.15 -21.97
C SER A 78 0.55 -0.82 -22.15
N PHE A 79 -0.52 -0.23 -21.60
CA PHE A 79 -1.89 -0.72 -21.66
C PHE A 79 -2.86 0.29 -22.33
N GLY A 80 -2.31 1.18 -23.15
CA GLY A 80 -3.05 2.13 -23.97
C GLY A 80 -3.43 3.45 -23.27
N GLY A 81 -2.85 3.72 -22.10
CA GLY A 81 -3.00 4.97 -21.39
C GLY A 81 -2.20 6.14 -21.98
N PRO A 82 -2.45 7.37 -21.52
CA PRO A 82 -1.79 8.58 -22.03
C PRO A 82 -0.45 8.87 -21.33
N ILE A 83 -0.15 8.22 -20.20
CA ILE A 83 1.01 8.53 -19.37
C ILE A 83 2.20 7.68 -19.83
N PRO A 84 3.33 8.28 -20.23
CA PRO A 84 4.53 7.54 -20.60
C PRO A 84 5.12 6.80 -19.38
N THR A 85 5.26 5.48 -19.49
CA THR A 85 5.92 4.61 -18.50
C THR A 85 7.06 3.84 -19.18
N PRO A 86 8.17 4.50 -19.55
CA PRO A 86 9.25 3.88 -20.33
C PRO A 86 9.89 2.65 -19.69
N ALA A 87 9.97 2.56 -18.36
CA ALA A 87 10.53 1.39 -17.68
C ALA A 87 9.59 0.17 -17.84
N LEU A 88 8.30 0.36 -17.58
CA LEU A 88 7.28 -0.66 -17.85
C LEU A 88 7.20 -1.02 -19.35
N ASP A 89 7.27 -0.02 -20.25
CA ASP A 89 7.27 -0.24 -21.70
C ASP A 89 8.47 -1.08 -22.16
N ARG A 90 9.65 -0.86 -21.56
CA ARG A 90 10.84 -1.68 -21.81
C ARG A 90 10.64 -3.11 -21.35
N LEU A 91 10.12 -3.33 -20.14
CA LEU A 91 9.79 -4.66 -19.65
C LEU A 91 8.74 -5.34 -20.52
N ALA A 92 7.71 -4.61 -20.97
CA ALA A 92 6.66 -5.13 -21.83
C ALA A 92 7.20 -5.57 -23.19
N LYS A 93 8.15 -4.82 -23.77
CA LYS A 93 8.85 -5.17 -25.02
C LYS A 93 9.75 -6.38 -24.85
N ALA A 94 10.43 -6.52 -23.71
CA ALA A 94 11.31 -7.66 -23.44
C ALA A 94 10.55 -8.92 -22.95
N GLY A 95 9.33 -8.73 -22.43
CA GLY A 95 8.55 -9.74 -21.76
C GLY A 95 7.16 -9.94 -22.36
N LEU A 96 6.20 -10.20 -21.48
CA LEU A 96 4.82 -10.57 -21.79
C LEU A 96 3.85 -9.61 -21.10
N ARG A 97 2.84 -9.11 -21.81
CA ARG A 97 1.73 -8.34 -21.25
C ARG A 97 0.52 -9.22 -21.02
N TYR A 98 0.00 -9.25 -19.81
CA TYR A 98 -1.24 -9.90 -19.44
C TYR A 98 -2.37 -8.87 -19.42
N THR A 99 -3.38 -9.07 -20.27
CA THR A 99 -4.48 -8.09 -20.45
C THR A 99 -5.78 -8.51 -19.78
N ARG A 100 -5.79 -9.71 -19.18
CA ARG A 100 -6.88 -10.28 -18.37
C ARG A 100 -6.37 -10.71 -16.98
N PHE A 101 -5.43 -9.93 -16.42
CA PHE A 101 -4.97 -10.08 -15.04
C PHE A 101 -5.89 -9.32 -14.08
N HIS A 102 -6.16 -9.91 -12.91
CA HIS A 102 -7.09 -9.36 -11.94
C HIS A 102 -6.51 -9.29 -10.52
N THR A 103 -6.94 -8.27 -9.79
CA THR A 103 -6.71 -8.04 -8.35
C THR A 103 -8.04 -8.09 -7.61
N THR A 104 -8.05 -7.85 -6.29
CA THR A 104 -9.26 -7.98 -5.46
C THR A 104 -10.13 -6.72 -5.40
N ALA A 105 -9.71 -5.62 -6.06
CA ALA A 105 -10.27 -4.26 -5.99
C ALA A 105 -9.97 -3.44 -4.73
N MET A 106 -9.01 -3.86 -3.90
CA MET A 106 -8.53 -3.10 -2.75
C MET A 106 -7.12 -3.53 -2.31
N CYS A 107 -6.34 -2.57 -1.84
CA CYS A 107 -4.92 -2.69 -1.51
C CYS A 107 -4.55 -3.82 -0.52
N SER A 108 -4.91 -3.74 0.77
CA SER A 108 -4.55 -4.78 1.75
C SER A 108 -5.01 -6.19 1.33
N PRO A 109 -6.24 -6.38 0.83
CA PRO A 109 -6.69 -7.66 0.29
C PRO A 109 -5.83 -8.19 -0.88
N THR A 110 -5.48 -7.34 -1.86
CA THR A 110 -4.61 -7.72 -2.98
C THR A 110 -3.22 -8.12 -2.48
N ARG A 111 -2.62 -7.35 -1.58
CA ARG A 111 -1.26 -7.58 -1.05
C ARG A 111 -1.18 -8.88 -0.25
N ALA A 112 -2.18 -9.18 0.57
CA ALA A 112 -2.26 -10.47 1.28
C ALA A 112 -2.40 -11.64 0.30
N SER A 113 -3.22 -11.48 -0.76
CA SER A 113 -3.42 -12.51 -1.78
C SER A 113 -2.17 -12.76 -2.63
N LEU A 114 -1.48 -11.68 -3.03
CA LEU A 114 -0.19 -11.69 -3.75
C LEU A 114 0.87 -12.47 -2.98
N LEU A 115 1.09 -12.11 -1.71
CA LEU A 115 2.15 -12.69 -0.90
C LEU A 115 1.89 -14.15 -0.54
N THR A 116 0.63 -14.57 -0.43
CA THR A 116 0.26 -15.92 0.06
C THR A 116 -0.24 -16.87 -1.03
N GLY A 117 -0.50 -16.39 -2.25
CA GLY A 117 -1.08 -17.19 -3.34
C GLY A 117 -2.49 -17.71 -3.06
N ARG A 118 -3.22 -17.07 -2.14
CA ARG A 118 -4.52 -17.54 -1.64
C ARG A 118 -5.56 -16.45 -1.71
N ASN A 119 -6.83 -16.83 -1.64
CA ASN A 119 -7.90 -15.83 -1.65
C ASN A 119 -7.84 -14.97 -0.38
N HIS A 120 -8.03 -13.66 -0.54
CA HIS A 120 -7.82 -12.68 0.52
C HIS A 120 -8.69 -12.92 1.76
N HIS A 121 -9.92 -13.43 1.61
CA HIS A 121 -10.77 -13.81 2.75
C HIS A 121 -10.27 -15.07 3.48
N ALA A 122 -9.71 -16.05 2.75
CA ALA A 122 -9.14 -17.28 3.34
C ALA A 122 -7.88 -16.99 4.18
N VAL A 123 -7.30 -15.80 4.04
CA VAL A 123 -6.19 -15.31 4.87
C VAL A 123 -6.60 -14.15 5.78
N GLY A 124 -7.90 -13.94 5.99
CA GLY A 124 -8.43 -12.96 6.94
C GLY A 124 -8.38 -11.50 6.50
N SER A 125 -8.05 -11.23 5.24
CA SER A 125 -7.92 -9.89 4.63
C SER A 125 -9.07 -9.58 3.67
N GLY A 126 -10.32 -9.70 4.14
CA GLY A 126 -11.52 -9.36 3.38
C GLY A 126 -11.72 -7.86 3.11
N ILE A 127 -11.04 -7.00 3.86
CA ILE A 127 -11.10 -5.53 3.74
C ILE A 127 -9.75 -4.93 4.19
N VAL A 128 -9.54 -3.62 4.03
CA VAL A 128 -8.37 -2.92 4.59
C VAL A 128 -8.25 -3.08 6.10
N THR A 129 -7.01 -3.13 6.58
CA THR A 129 -6.67 -3.32 8.00
C THR A 129 -7.32 -2.27 8.91
N ASP A 130 -7.50 -1.06 8.39
CA ASP A 130 -8.08 0.10 9.07
C ASP A 130 -9.58 -0.05 9.38
N THR A 131 -10.25 -1.00 8.74
CA THR A 131 -11.69 -1.26 8.90
C THR A 131 -11.99 -2.75 9.12
N ALA A 132 -11.00 -3.47 9.65
CA ALA A 132 -11.14 -4.86 10.07
C ALA A 132 -12.38 -5.07 10.94
N SER A 133 -13.02 -6.23 10.81
CA SER A 133 -14.16 -6.63 11.65
C SER A 133 -13.84 -7.94 12.38
N GLY A 134 -14.61 -8.26 13.43
CA GLY A 134 -14.36 -9.43 14.28
C GLY A 134 -14.63 -10.79 13.66
N TYR A 135 -14.79 -10.90 12.34
CA TYR A 135 -15.09 -12.15 11.65
C TYR A 135 -13.82 -12.78 11.04
N PRO A 136 -13.72 -14.11 10.95
CA PRO A 136 -12.50 -14.79 10.49
C PRO A 136 -11.97 -14.31 9.13
N GLY A 137 -12.85 -14.02 8.16
CA GLY A 137 -12.46 -13.49 6.86
C GLY A 137 -12.03 -12.02 6.84
N TYR A 138 -12.22 -11.28 7.94
CA TYR A 138 -12.09 -9.80 7.98
C TYR A 138 -11.30 -9.27 9.18
N TRP A 139 -10.71 -10.13 10.01
CA TRP A 139 -9.97 -9.72 11.21
C TRP A 139 -8.59 -9.10 10.91
N SER A 140 -8.16 -9.10 9.64
CA SER A 140 -6.90 -8.54 9.14
C SER A 140 -5.63 -9.19 9.68
N VAL A 141 -5.70 -10.50 9.95
CA VAL A 141 -4.59 -11.31 10.45
C VAL A 141 -4.32 -12.44 9.45
N ILE A 142 -3.16 -12.40 8.79
CA ILE A 142 -2.68 -13.49 7.94
C ILE A 142 -2.31 -14.68 8.86
N PRO A 143 -2.96 -15.85 8.74
CA PRO A 143 -2.71 -16.96 9.64
C PRO A 143 -1.37 -17.65 9.32
N ARG A 144 -0.74 -18.29 10.31
CA ARG A 144 0.50 -19.08 10.11
C ARG A 144 0.35 -20.26 9.14
N SER A 145 -0.88 -20.69 8.85
CA SER A 145 -1.19 -21.68 7.80
C SER A 145 -1.05 -21.11 6.38
N ALA A 146 -0.84 -19.80 6.23
CA ALA A 146 -0.70 -19.09 4.96
C ALA A 146 0.66 -18.40 4.88
N SER A 147 1.74 -19.20 4.88
CA SER A 147 3.09 -18.67 4.72
C SER A 147 3.23 -17.91 3.40
N THR A 148 3.98 -16.81 3.46
CA THR A 148 4.23 -15.94 2.31
C THR A 148 5.28 -16.56 1.39
N VAL A 149 5.28 -16.13 0.12
CA VAL A 149 6.33 -16.50 -0.84
C VAL A 149 7.72 -16.11 -0.35
N ALA A 150 7.87 -14.96 0.33
CA ALA A 150 9.15 -14.52 0.88
C ALA A 150 9.67 -15.49 1.94
N GLU A 151 8.80 -15.94 2.86
CA GLU A 151 9.19 -16.91 3.87
C GLU A 151 9.61 -18.26 3.27
N VAL A 152 8.87 -18.73 2.26
CA VAL A 152 9.20 -19.97 1.55
C VAL A 152 10.55 -19.85 0.82
N LEU A 153 10.82 -18.74 0.15
CA LEU A 153 12.09 -18.52 -0.54
C LEU A 153 13.26 -18.33 0.43
N ARG A 154 13.08 -17.59 1.53
CA ARG A 154 14.08 -17.41 2.58
C ARG A 154 14.52 -18.75 3.16
N LEU A 155 13.57 -19.62 3.47
CA LEU A 155 13.82 -20.98 3.96
C LEU A 155 14.41 -21.93 2.90
N ASN A 156 14.50 -21.48 1.64
CA ASN A 156 15.11 -22.20 0.53
C ASN A 156 16.30 -21.42 -0.08
N GLY A 157 17.02 -20.63 0.72
CA GLY A 157 18.32 -20.11 0.34
C GLY A 157 18.30 -18.81 -0.47
N TYR A 158 17.20 -18.07 -0.49
CA TYR A 158 17.16 -16.68 -0.99
C TYR A 158 17.55 -15.67 0.10
N ASN A 159 18.02 -14.49 -0.31
CA ASN A 159 17.87 -13.29 0.52
C ASN A 159 16.59 -12.56 0.15
N THR A 160 15.86 -12.05 1.13
CA THR A 160 14.54 -11.44 0.90
C THR A 160 14.48 -10.01 1.42
N ALA A 161 14.00 -9.09 0.59
CA ALA A 161 13.85 -7.69 0.95
C ALA A 161 12.54 -7.09 0.47
N PHE A 162 12.03 -6.13 1.23
CA PHE A 162 10.80 -5.41 0.92
C PHE A 162 11.02 -3.90 1.02
N PHE A 163 10.71 -3.17 -0.06
CA PHE A 163 10.75 -1.72 -0.15
C PHE A 163 9.35 -1.14 -0.38
N GLY A 164 8.91 -0.21 0.48
CA GLY A 164 7.67 0.55 0.32
C GLY A 164 6.48 0.11 1.18
N LYS A 165 5.26 0.14 0.62
CA LYS A 165 3.97 -0.01 1.32
C LYS A 165 3.65 -1.46 1.67
N HIS A 166 3.51 -1.75 2.95
CA HIS A 166 3.05 -3.06 3.43
C HIS A 166 1.52 -3.19 3.49
N HIS A 167 0.84 -2.39 4.32
CA HIS A 167 -0.61 -2.37 4.50
C HIS A 167 -1.28 -3.69 4.92
N ASN A 168 -0.54 -4.61 5.54
CA ASN A 168 -1.09 -5.82 6.18
C ASN A 168 -0.69 -5.98 7.65
N VAL A 169 -0.19 -4.92 8.30
CA VAL A 169 -0.06 -4.90 9.77
C VAL A 169 -1.46 -4.64 10.36
N PRO A 170 -1.99 -5.51 11.25
CA PRO A 170 -3.29 -5.26 11.86
C PRO A 170 -3.23 -4.01 12.74
N GLN A 171 -4.27 -3.19 12.65
CA GLN A 171 -4.42 -1.97 13.44
C GLN A 171 -4.19 -2.21 14.95
N GLY A 172 -3.38 -1.36 15.56
CA GLY A 172 -2.88 -1.49 16.93
C GLY A 172 -1.62 -2.35 17.09
N SER A 173 -1.05 -2.88 16.00
CA SER A 173 0.20 -3.66 16.02
C SER A 173 1.35 -2.96 15.27
N GLU A 174 1.11 -1.73 14.80
CA GLU A 174 2.03 -0.89 14.04
C GLU A 174 3.01 -0.06 14.90
N ASP A 175 3.09 -0.30 16.22
CA ASP A 175 4.08 0.35 17.08
C ASP A 175 5.44 -0.36 17.05
N ALA A 176 6.41 0.31 16.42
CA ALA A 176 7.82 -0.08 16.35
C ALA A 176 8.46 -0.45 17.70
N SER A 177 7.97 0.13 18.80
CA SER A 177 8.57 -0.05 20.14
C SER A 177 8.02 -1.26 20.92
N THR A 178 6.92 -1.87 20.47
CA THR A 178 6.19 -2.86 21.32
C THR A 178 5.79 -4.16 20.63
N GLY A 179 5.81 -4.22 19.29
CA GLY A 179 5.30 -5.38 18.56
C GLY A 179 3.81 -5.65 18.83
N PRO A 180 3.29 -6.86 18.54
CA PRO A 180 3.97 -8.00 17.90
C PRO A 180 4.51 -7.70 16.50
N PHE A 181 5.64 -8.30 16.12
CA PHE A 181 6.32 -8.08 14.82
C PHE A 181 6.08 -9.22 13.81
N GLU A 182 5.27 -10.21 14.17
CA GLU A 182 5.01 -11.42 13.38
C GLU A 182 4.33 -11.11 12.04
N LEU A 183 3.54 -10.04 11.98
CA LEU A 183 2.88 -9.56 10.78
C LEU A 183 3.54 -8.32 10.19
N TRP A 184 4.70 -7.91 10.72
CA TRP A 184 5.54 -6.95 10.02
C TRP A 184 6.25 -7.67 8.87
N PRO A 185 6.75 -6.94 7.85
CA PRO A 185 7.58 -7.52 6.81
C PRO A 185 8.65 -8.49 7.31
N THR A 186 9.33 -8.14 8.41
CA THR A 186 10.36 -8.99 9.05
C THR A 186 9.83 -10.28 9.66
N GLY A 187 8.57 -10.31 10.09
CA GLY A 187 7.87 -11.52 10.53
C GLY A 187 7.26 -12.34 9.40
N LEU A 188 7.09 -11.74 8.22
CA LEU A 188 6.53 -12.36 7.01
C LEU A 188 7.62 -12.89 6.06
N GLY A 189 8.83 -13.08 6.56
CA GLY A 189 9.93 -13.71 5.82
C GLY A 189 10.77 -12.78 4.97
N PHE A 190 10.63 -11.46 5.12
CA PHE A 190 11.58 -10.49 4.55
C PHE A 190 12.71 -10.23 5.55
N GLU A 191 13.95 -10.59 5.21
CA GLU A 191 15.12 -10.34 6.07
C GLU A 191 15.44 -8.84 6.19
N TYR A 192 15.00 -8.06 5.20
CA TYR A 192 15.17 -6.62 5.15
C TYR A 192 13.86 -5.91 4.80
N PHE A 193 13.57 -4.80 5.49
CA PHE A 193 12.43 -3.93 5.18
C PHE A 193 12.86 -2.47 5.26
N TYR A 194 12.46 -1.69 4.26
CA TYR A 194 12.52 -0.23 4.30
C TYR A 194 11.27 0.37 3.64
N GLY A 195 10.41 1.03 4.41
CA GLY A 195 9.13 1.50 3.89
C GLY A 195 8.15 1.91 4.98
N PHE A 196 6.85 1.83 4.69
CA PHE A 196 5.78 2.21 5.62
C PHE A 196 4.73 1.11 5.75
N VAL A 197 4.10 1.04 6.93
CA VAL A 197 3.16 -0.03 7.27
C VAL A 197 1.69 0.34 7.10
N GLY A 198 1.37 1.63 7.07
CA GLY A 198 0.03 2.17 6.89
C GLY A 198 -0.53 2.03 5.48
N GLY A 199 -1.77 2.50 5.30
CA GLY A 199 -2.48 2.45 4.02
C GLY A 199 -2.09 3.54 3.02
N ASP A 200 -1.59 4.67 3.49
CA ASP A 200 -1.03 5.74 2.68
C ASP A 200 0.14 6.41 3.44
N THR A 201 0.83 7.33 2.77
CA THR A 201 1.80 8.21 3.42
C THR A 201 2.03 9.46 2.57
N ASN A 202 2.50 10.55 3.19
CA ASN A 202 2.96 11.72 2.46
C ASN A 202 4.27 11.39 1.71
N GLN A 203 4.36 11.73 0.43
CA GLN A 203 5.50 11.37 -0.41
C GLN A 203 6.73 12.25 -0.16
N TRP A 204 6.55 13.45 0.41
CA TRP A 204 7.62 14.37 0.78
C TRP A 204 8.06 14.21 2.24
N ARG A 205 7.12 13.87 3.13
CA ARG A 205 7.34 13.73 4.57
C ARG A 205 6.81 12.38 5.10
N PRO A 206 7.29 11.23 4.59
CA PRO A 206 6.76 9.93 4.96
C PRO A 206 7.20 9.51 6.37
N THR A 207 6.34 8.74 7.05
CA THR A 207 6.75 7.97 8.24
C THR A 207 7.28 6.61 7.80
N LEU A 208 8.59 6.41 7.95
CA LEU A 208 9.29 5.21 7.48
C LEU A 208 9.84 4.35 8.61
N TYR A 209 10.05 3.08 8.30
CA TYR A 209 10.64 2.07 9.15
C TYR A 209 11.75 1.34 8.42
N ARG A 210 12.81 0.98 9.15
CA ARG A 210 13.86 0.05 8.72
C ARG A 210 13.85 -1.16 9.64
N GLY A 211 13.50 -2.32 9.09
CA GLY A 211 13.14 -3.48 9.90
C GLY A 211 11.90 -3.17 10.74
N THR A 212 12.04 -3.13 12.06
CA THR A 212 10.97 -2.73 12.99
C THR A 212 11.20 -1.37 13.62
N ASN A 213 12.34 -0.74 13.35
CA ASN A 213 12.71 0.55 13.94
C ASN A 213 12.23 1.68 13.05
N ARG A 214 11.83 2.81 13.66
CA ARG A 214 11.56 4.03 12.90
C ARG A 214 12.85 4.47 12.18
N ALA A 215 12.70 4.86 10.92
CA ALA A 215 13.77 5.44 10.13
C ALA A 215 13.61 6.96 10.11
N ASP A 216 14.73 7.67 10.03
CA ASP A 216 14.72 9.11 9.80
C ASP A 216 14.06 9.42 8.45
N PRO A 217 13.28 10.51 8.35
CA PRO A 217 12.74 10.95 7.08
C PRO A 217 13.87 11.36 6.13
N PRO A 218 13.62 11.37 4.81
CA PRO A 218 14.58 11.89 3.84
C PRO A 218 15.05 13.30 4.22
N HIS A 219 16.35 13.55 4.13
CA HIS A 219 16.94 14.84 4.55
C HIS A 219 16.80 15.94 3.50
N ASP A 220 16.60 15.58 2.23
CA ASP A 220 16.45 16.54 1.13
C ASP A 220 14.97 16.85 0.89
N ALA A 221 14.60 18.13 1.05
CA ALA A 221 13.25 18.62 0.78
C ALA A 221 12.84 18.52 -0.70
N HIS A 222 13.76 18.14 -1.60
CA HIS A 222 13.53 17.94 -3.02
C HIS A 222 13.44 16.46 -3.43
N GLU A 223 13.65 15.52 -2.51
CA GLU A 223 13.50 14.09 -2.77
C GLU A 223 12.13 13.58 -2.27
N THR A 224 11.44 12.81 -3.12
CA THR A 224 10.21 12.11 -2.71
C THR A 224 10.51 10.64 -2.40
N LEU A 225 9.57 9.99 -1.72
CA LEU A 225 9.65 8.61 -1.28
C LEU A 225 10.09 7.62 -2.37
N ASP A 226 9.58 7.75 -3.60
CA ASP A 226 9.93 6.83 -4.70
C ASP A 226 11.43 6.82 -5.00
N HIS A 227 12.09 7.98 -4.92
CA HIS A 227 13.54 8.09 -5.14
C HIS A 227 14.32 7.37 -4.04
N VAL A 228 13.97 7.67 -2.79
CA VAL A 228 14.68 7.14 -1.62
C VAL A 228 14.52 5.63 -1.52
N LEU A 229 13.33 5.09 -1.84
CA LEU A 229 13.13 3.65 -1.93
C LEU A 229 13.99 3.00 -3.03
N ALA A 230 14.06 3.62 -4.22
CA ALA A 230 14.89 3.10 -5.32
C ALA A 230 16.38 3.09 -4.96
N GLN A 231 16.89 4.17 -4.35
CA GLN A 231 18.29 4.24 -3.91
C GLN A 231 18.62 3.22 -2.82
N ASP A 232 17.75 3.07 -1.80
CA ASP A 232 17.98 2.11 -0.72
C ASP A 232 17.92 0.66 -1.23
N LEU A 233 17.04 0.37 -2.19
CA LEU A 233 16.97 -0.91 -2.88
C LEU A 233 18.27 -1.20 -3.64
N ILE A 234 18.74 -0.26 -4.45
CA ILE A 234 20.00 -0.39 -5.19
C ILE A 234 21.16 -0.65 -4.23
N HIS A 235 21.24 0.14 -3.15
CA HIS A 235 22.26 -0.03 -2.12
C HIS A 235 22.20 -1.40 -1.46
N TRP A 236 21.01 -1.88 -1.11
CA TRP A 236 20.81 -3.22 -0.54
C TRP A 236 21.25 -4.32 -1.51
N ILE A 237 20.93 -4.21 -2.80
CA ILE A 237 21.37 -5.17 -3.83
C ILE A 237 22.90 -5.19 -3.96
N HIS A 238 23.56 -4.02 -3.92
CA HIS A 238 25.02 -3.94 -3.91
C HIS A 238 25.61 -4.67 -2.71
N GLY A 239 25.07 -4.41 -1.52
CA GLY A 239 25.51 -5.08 -0.29
C GLY A 239 25.30 -6.60 -0.34
N GLN A 240 24.12 -7.03 -0.80
CA GLN A 240 23.78 -8.45 -0.95
C GLN A 240 24.75 -9.15 -1.91
N LYS A 241 25.02 -8.57 -3.08
CA LYS A 241 25.93 -9.16 -4.07
C LYS A 241 27.39 -9.09 -3.67
N ALA A 242 27.80 -8.09 -2.89
CA ALA A 242 29.15 -8.05 -2.32
C ALA A 242 29.35 -9.15 -1.25
N ALA A 243 28.34 -9.41 -0.43
CA ALA A 243 28.42 -10.40 0.65
C ALA A 243 28.16 -11.84 0.19
N SER A 244 27.32 -12.04 -0.83
CA SER A 244 26.87 -13.36 -1.29
C SER A 244 26.52 -13.33 -2.79
N PRO A 245 27.51 -13.17 -3.69
CA PRO A 245 27.28 -12.94 -5.12
C PRO A 245 26.45 -14.04 -5.81
N ASP A 246 26.67 -15.29 -5.41
CA ASP A 246 26.01 -16.48 -5.98
C ASP A 246 24.61 -16.74 -5.39
N LYS A 247 24.26 -16.06 -4.28
CA LYS A 247 22.95 -16.22 -3.65
C LYS A 247 21.93 -15.34 -4.38
N PRO A 248 20.77 -15.88 -4.82
CA PRO A 248 19.73 -15.08 -5.45
C PRO A 248 18.97 -14.25 -4.40
N PHE A 249 18.36 -13.16 -4.85
CA PHE A 249 17.48 -12.34 -4.02
C PHE A 249 16.02 -12.40 -4.51
N MET A 250 15.10 -12.18 -3.58
CA MET A 250 13.72 -11.78 -3.86
C MET A 250 13.53 -10.37 -3.30
N VAL A 251 13.20 -9.43 -4.18
CA VAL A 251 12.79 -8.08 -3.80
C VAL A 251 11.30 -7.92 -4.09
N TYR A 252 10.54 -7.53 -3.08
CA TYR A 252 9.22 -6.96 -3.25
C TYR A 252 9.36 -5.43 -3.22
N PHE A 253 9.02 -4.75 -4.31
CA PHE A 253 9.07 -3.29 -4.41
C PHE A 253 7.66 -2.75 -4.64
N ALA A 254 7.07 -2.18 -3.60
CA ALA A 254 5.72 -1.62 -3.62
C ALA A 254 5.77 -0.13 -3.26
N PRO A 255 6.18 0.75 -4.18
CA PRO A 255 6.24 2.20 -3.93
C PRO A 255 4.90 2.77 -3.42
N GLY A 256 4.95 3.94 -2.78
CA GLY A 256 3.76 4.63 -2.27
C GLY A 256 2.90 5.27 -3.38
N SER A 257 3.50 5.56 -4.52
CA SER A 257 2.80 6.10 -5.68
C SER A 257 1.98 5.02 -6.43
N ALA A 258 0.92 5.36 -7.17
CA ALA A 258 0.35 6.69 -7.36
C ALA A 258 -0.90 6.91 -6.48
N HIS A 259 -0.93 6.29 -5.29
CA HIS A 259 -1.99 6.51 -4.29
C HIS A 259 -2.02 7.97 -3.84
N ALA A 260 -3.16 8.37 -3.29
CA ALA A 260 -3.28 9.62 -2.54
C ALA A 260 -2.25 9.69 -1.39
N PRO A 261 -1.74 10.89 -1.06
CA PRO A 261 -1.93 12.14 -1.78
C PRO A 261 -1.14 12.18 -3.10
N HIS A 262 -1.75 12.71 -4.17
CA HIS A 262 -1.04 12.86 -5.44
C HIS A 262 0.03 13.93 -5.35
N GLN A 263 1.28 13.51 -5.23
CA GLN A 263 2.45 14.35 -5.00
C GLN A 263 3.62 13.94 -5.90
N ALA A 264 4.27 14.91 -6.52
CA ALA A 264 5.40 14.67 -7.42
C ALA A 264 6.27 15.92 -7.56
N PRO A 265 7.55 15.79 -7.93
CA PRO A 265 8.39 16.96 -8.21
C PRO A 265 7.78 17.83 -9.32
N ALA A 266 7.87 19.15 -9.16
CA ALA A 266 7.15 20.11 -9.99
C ALA A 266 7.51 20.00 -11.48
N GLU A 267 8.76 19.68 -11.79
CA GLU A 267 9.25 19.50 -13.16
C GLU A 267 8.65 18.26 -13.85
N TRP A 268 8.22 17.26 -13.09
CA TRP A 268 7.52 16.09 -13.63
C TRP A 268 6.06 16.39 -13.92
N ILE A 269 5.40 17.14 -13.02
CA ILE A 269 4.03 17.62 -13.24
C ILE A 269 3.98 18.54 -14.47
N ALA A 270 4.96 19.43 -14.63
CA ALA A 270 5.01 20.41 -15.72
C ALA A 270 5.00 19.76 -17.13
N LYS A 271 5.50 18.52 -17.27
CA LYS A 271 5.48 17.75 -18.54
C LYS A 271 4.07 17.47 -19.04
N PHE A 272 3.07 17.51 -18.16
CA PHE A 272 1.68 17.16 -18.47
C PHE A 272 0.76 18.35 -18.69
N LYS A 273 1.27 19.58 -18.62
CA LYS A 273 0.48 20.81 -18.79
C LYS A 273 -0.39 20.77 -20.06
N GLY A 274 -1.71 20.88 -19.89
CA GLY A 274 -2.71 20.89 -20.96
C GLY A 274 -2.91 19.54 -21.67
N ARG A 275 -2.33 18.44 -21.18
CA ARG A 275 -2.50 17.08 -21.77
C ARG A 275 -3.85 16.44 -21.44
N PHE A 276 -4.60 17.05 -20.53
CA PHE A 276 -5.87 16.54 -19.99
C PHE A 276 -7.06 17.49 -20.18
N ASP A 277 -6.89 18.58 -20.95
CA ASP A 277 -7.95 19.59 -21.19
C ASP A 277 -9.15 19.03 -21.98
N GLN A 278 -8.94 17.96 -22.75
CA GLN A 278 -9.98 17.24 -23.47
C GLN A 278 -10.97 16.52 -22.57
N GLY A 279 -10.59 16.26 -21.31
CA GLY A 279 -11.45 15.66 -20.29
C GLY A 279 -11.59 14.15 -20.34
N TRP A 280 -12.18 13.61 -19.28
CA TRP A 280 -12.30 12.17 -19.05
C TRP A 280 -13.11 11.44 -20.13
N ASP A 281 -14.21 12.01 -20.63
CA ASP A 281 -15.03 11.34 -21.66
C ASP A 281 -14.21 11.11 -22.93
N LYS A 282 -13.45 12.12 -23.37
CA LYS A 282 -12.60 12.01 -24.57
C LYS A 282 -11.40 11.09 -24.35
N LEU A 283 -10.77 11.17 -23.18
CA LEU A 283 -9.64 10.30 -22.85
C LEU A 283 -10.02 8.81 -22.92
N ARG A 284 -11.25 8.45 -22.56
CA ARG A 284 -11.75 7.07 -22.66
C ARG A 284 -11.82 6.56 -24.10
N GLU A 285 -12.33 7.38 -25.02
CA GLU A 285 -12.37 7.06 -26.45
C GLU A 285 -10.95 6.84 -27.00
N GLU A 286 -10.03 7.76 -26.66
CA GLU A 286 -8.64 7.70 -27.09
C GLU A 286 -7.90 6.49 -26.53
N SER A 287 -8.15 6.14 -25.27
CA SER A 287 -7.53 5.00 -24.61
C SER A 287 -7.99 3.68 -25.23
N LEU A 288 -9.29 3.51 -25.47
CA LEU A 288 -9.79 2.32 -26.15
C LEU A 288 -9.27 2.23 -27.60
N ALA A 289 -9.17 3.35 -28.32
CA ALA A 289 -8.58 3.36 -29.66
C ALA A 289 -7.12 2.88 -29.64
N ARG A 290 -6.30 3.36 -28.69
CA ARG A 290 -4.92 2.88 -28.49
C ARG A 290 -4.88 1.39 -28.11
N GLN A 291 -5.73 0.96 -27.18
CA GLN A 291 -5.81 -0.45 -26.76
C GLN A 291 -6.12 -1.39 -27.91
N LYS A 292 -7.07 -1.02 -28.80
CA LYS A 292 -7.39 -1.78 -30.01
C LYS A 292 -6.21 -1.82 -30.98
N ALA A 293 -5.58 -0.68 -31.23
CA ALA A 293 -4.40 -0.58 -32.10
C ALA A 293 -3.22 -1.42 -31.59
N MET A 294 -3.07 -1.55 -30.27
CA MET A 294 -2.01 -2.33 -29.63
C MET A 294 -2.34 -3.82 -29.48
N GLY A 295 -3.57 -4.25 -29.81
CA GLY A 295 -4.04 -5.63 -29.58
C GLY A 295 -4.31 -5.96 -28.11
N ILE A 296 -4.36 -4.96 -27.23
CA ILE A 296 -4.70 -5.14 -25.80
C ILE A 296 -6.18 -5.48 -25.63
N ALA A 297 -7.03 -4.77 -26.39
CA ALA A 297 -8.46 -5.00 -26.45
C ALA A 297 -8.85 -5.52 -27.85
N PRO A 298 -9.77 -6.48 -27.95
CA PRO A 298 -10.34 -6.90 -29.24
C PRO A 298 -10.93 -5.73 -30.06
N PRO A 299 -10.87 -5.76 -31.40
CA PRO A 299 -11.35 -4.66 -32.25
C PRO A 299 -12.82 -4.26 -32.04
N ASP A 300 -13.66 -5.21 -31.65
CA ASP A 300 -15.10 -5.07 -31.39
C ASP A 300 -15.43 -4.66 -29.95
N THR A 301 -14.42 -4.50 -29.08
CA THR A 301 -14.60 -4.05 -27.69
C THR A 301 -15.43 -2.77 -27.63
N ALA A 302 -16.50 -2.78 -26.83
CA ALA A 302 -17.34 -1.62 -26.60
C ALA A 302 -16.73 -0.73 -25.50
N LEU A 303 -17.03 0.57 -25.56
CA LEU A 303 -16.79 1.45 -24.43
C LEU A 303 -18.00 1.39 -23.51
N THR A 304 -17.78 1.09 -22.23
CA THR A 304 -18.90 1.03 -21.28
C THR A 304 -19.52 2.41 -21.06
N PRO A 305 -20.83 2.50 -20.77
CA PRO A 305 -21.47 3.77 -20.47
C PRO A 305 -20.87 4.42 -19.23
N ARG A 306 -21.03 5.75 -19.13
CA ARG A 306 -20.67 6.49 -17.92
C ARG A 306 -21.54 6.06 -16.74
N PRO A 307 -20.96 5.67 -15.60
CA PRO A 307 -21.72 5.40 -14.39
C PRO A 307 -22.60 6.58 -13.99
N VAL A 308 -23.83 6.28 -13.55
CA VAL A 308 -24.74 7.30 -13.01
C VAL A 308 -24.08 7.98 -11.81
N GLY A 309 -24.10 9.31 -11.79
CA GLY A 309 -23.47 10.12 -10.73
C GLY A 309 -22.15 10.76 -11.11
N ILE A 310 -21.52 10.35 -12.22
CA ILE A 310 -20.35 11.05 -12.78
C ILE A 310 -20.84 12.09 -13.82
N PRO A 311 -20.55 13.39 -13.66
CA PRO A 311 -20.92 14.41 -14.64
C PRO A 311 -20.17 14.23 -15.95
N GLY A 312 -20.76 14.72 -17.05
CA GLY A 312 -20.03 14.82 -18.31
C GLY A 312 -19.04 15.98 -18.26
N TRP A 313 -17.86 15.82 -18.84
CA TRP A 313 -16.83 16.86 -18.89
C TRP A 313 -17.36 18.17 -19.49
N ALA A 314 -18.17 18.05 -20.55
CA ALA A 314 -18.80 19.19 -21.22
C ALA A 314 -19.82 19.94 -20.34
N SER A 315 -20.38 19.30 -19.30
CA SER A 315 -21.32 19.95 -18.36
C SER A 315 -20.65 20.75 -17.23
N LEU A 316 -19.33 20.62 -17.08
CA LEU A 316 -18.58 21.35 -16.06
C LEU A 316 -18.46 22.84 -16.41
N THR A 317 -18.18 23.68 -15.41
CA THR A 317 -17.77 25.06 -15.63
C THR A 317 -16.32 25.12 -16.14
N ALA A 318 -15.89 26.29 -16.66
CA ALA A 318 -14.51 26.48 -17.08
C ALA A 318 -13.52 26.31 -15.91
N ASP A 319 -13.88 26.84 -14.75
CA ASP A 319 -13.08 26.75 -13.51
C ASP A 319 -12.92 25.31 -13.04
N GLN A 320 -14.02 24.53 -13.05
CA GLN A 320 -13.98 23.11 -12.74
C GLN A 320 -13.07 22.36 -13.71
N ARG A 321 -13.22 22.57 -15.02
CA ARG A 321 -12.35 21.91 -16.02
C ARG A 321 -10.87 22.22 -15.77
N ARG A 322 -10.54 23.47 -15.48
CA ARG A 322 -9.16 23.90 -15.23
C ARG A 322 -8.57 23.24 -13.98
N ALA A 323 -9.27 23.28 -12.85
CA ALA A 323 -8.81 22.65 -11.61
C ALA A 323 -8.71 21.12 -11.75
N TYR A 324 -9.71 20.48 -12.36
CA TYR A 324 -9.76 19.03 -12.47
C TYR A 324 -8.73 18.49 -13.46
N ALA A 325 -8.45 19.20 -14.56
CA ALA A 325 -7.36 18.85 -15.48
C ALA A 325 -6.01 18.94 -14.77
N ARG A 326 -5.78 20.00 -13.99
CA ARG A 326 -4.56 20.16 -13.19
C ARG A 326 -4.33 19.01 -12.22
N MET A 327 -5.36 18.56 -11.51
CA MET A 327 -5.25 17.41 -10.59
C MET A 327 -4.82 16.12 -11.33
N MET A 328 -5.29 15.91 -12.57
CA MET A 328 -4.87 14.78 -13.41
C MET A 328 -3.43 14.94 -13.92
N GLU A 329 -2.98 16.16 -14.23
CA GLU A 329 -1.57 16.43 -14.55
C GLU A 329 -0.63 16.04 -13.41
N VAL A 330 -1.04 16.27 -12.16
CA VAL A 330 -0.24 15.87 -11.01
C VAL A 330 -0.15 14.36 -10.88
N PHE A 331 -1.29 13.65 -10.97
CA PHE A 331 -1.28 12.18 -10.98
C PHE A 331 -0.41 11.63 -12.11
N ALA A 332 -0.49 12.20 -13.31
CA ALA A 332 0.35 11.80 -14.43
C ALA A 332 1.84 12.06 -14.18
N GLY A 333 2.18 13.21 -13.58
CA GLY A 333 3.54 13.52 -13.13
C GLY A 333 4.06 12.51 -12.12
N MET A 334 3.25 12.13 -11.15
CA MET A 334 3.55 11.15 -10.11
C MET A 334 3.80 9.76 -10.68
N LEU A 335 2.89 9.25 -11.53
CA LEU A 335 3.05 7.94 -12.14
C LEU A 335 4.28 7.86 -13.06
N ALA A 336 4.52 8.90 -13.86
CA ALA A 336 5.71 8.96 -14.72
C ALA A 336 7.02 9.07 -13.91
N TYR A 337 7.00 9.78 -12.77
CA TYR A 337 8.15 9.86 -11.87
C TYR A 337 8.45 8.52 -11.21
N GLN A 338 7.42 7.84 -10.70
CA GLN A 338 7.53 6.50 -10.13
C GLN A 338 8.16 5.52 -11.13
N ASP A 339 7.63 5.45 -12.36
CA ASP A 339 8.17 4.57 -13.40
C ASP A 339 9.63 4.89 -13.70
N ALA A 340 10.01 6.17 -13.70
CA ALA A 340 11.41 6.58 -13.86
C ALA A 340 12.30 6.09 -12.71
N GLN A 341 11.84 6.14 -11.45
CA GLN A 341 12.60 5.60 -10.31
C GLN A 341 12.74 4.08 -10.39
N ILE A 342 11.68 3.35 -10.76
CA ILE A 342 11.76 1.91 -11.06
C ILE A 342 12.75 1.64 -12.20
N GLY A 343 12.76 2.52 -13.21
CA GLY A 343 13.73 2.52 -14.31
C GLY A 343 15.18 2.50 -13.81
N THR A 344 15.53 3.31 -12.81
CA THR A 344 16.88 3.34 -12.23
C THR A 344 17.30 2.01 -11.61
N VAL A 345 16.38 1.32 -10.93
CA VAL A 345 16.62 -0.02 -10.36
C VAL A 345 16.91 -1.03 -11.46
N LEU A 346 16.10 -1.01 -12.53
CA LEU A 346 16.28 -1.91 -13.68
C LEU A 346 17.58 -1.62 -14.45
N ASP A 347 17.93 -0.34 -14.61
CA ASP A 347 19.18 0.08 -15.24
C ASP A 347 20.38 -0.43 -14.45
N GLU A 348 20.30 -0.38 -13.12
CA GLU A 348 21.35 -0.87 -12.26
C GLU A 348 21.47 -2.39 -12.30
N LEU A 349 20.36 -3.12 -12.28
CA LEU A 349 20.36 -4.57 -12.49
C LEU A 349 20.97 -4.95 -13.85
N GLN A 350 20.69 -4.17 -14.90
CA GLN A 350 21.30 -4.37 -16.21
C GLN A 350 22.81 -4.09 -16.17
N ARG A 351 23.23 -2.99 -15.52
CA ARG A 351 24.65 -2.60 -15.39
C ARG A 351 25.45 -3.66 -14.62
N MET A 352 24.86 -4.28 -13.61
CA MET A 352 25.44 -5.37 -12.83
C MET A 352 25.39 -6.73 -13.55
N GLY A 353 24.78 -6.82 -14.73
CA GLY A 353 24.57 -8.09 -15.46
C GLY A 353 23.59 -9.05 -14.76
N GLN A 354 22.74 -8.55 -13.87
CA GLN A 354 21.77 -9.36 -13.10
C GLN A 354 20.40 -9.45 -13.77
N LEU A 355 20.04 -8.48 -14.62
CA LEU A 355 18.68 -8.38 -15.18
C LEU A 355 18.30 -9.59 -16.05
N ASP A 356 19.24 -10.14 -16.83
CA ASP A 356 18.94 -11.25 -17.74
C ASP A 356 18.38 -12.49 -17.02
N ASN A 357 18.94 -12.82 -15.83
CA ASN A 357 18.45 -13.90 -14.97
C ASN A 357 17.65 -13.37 -13.76
N THR A 358 16.86 -12.32 -13.97
CA THR A 358 15.87 -11.86 -13.00
C THR A 358 14.47 -12.05 -13.57
N LEU A 359 13.61 -12.74 -12.82
CA LEU A 359 12.17 -12.77 -13.07
C LEU A 359 11.57 -11.46 -12.52
N VAL A 360 11.23 -10.56 -13.43
CA VAL A 360 10.50 -9.33 -13.11
C VAL A 360 9.01 -9.56 -13.33
N ILE A 361 8.22 -9.41 -12.27
CA ILE A 361 6.76 -9.39 -12.33
C ILE A 361 6.34 -7.98 -11.92
N PHE A 362 5.79 -7.23 -12.86
CA PHE A 362 5.31 -5.88 -12.65
C PHE A 362 3.79 -5.86 -12.76
N VAL A 363 3.11 -5.62 -11.64
CA VAL A 363 1.66 -5.41 -11.58
C VAL A 363 1.38 -3.91 -11.51
N GLU A 364 0.71 -3.38 -12.52
CA GLU A 364 0.36 -1.97 -12.62
C GLU A 364 -1.01 -1.72 -11.98
N GLY A 365 -0.96 -1.35 -10.70
CA GLY A 365 -2.10 -1.17 -9.80
C GLY A 365 -2.43 -2.44 -9.01
N ASP A 366 -2.51 -2.31 -7.68
CA ASP A 366 -3.04 -3.33 -6.76
C ASP A 366 -4.57 -3.38 -6.74
N ASN A 367 -5.21 -2.42 -7.39
CA ASN A 367 -6.61 -2.35 -7.74
C ASN A 367 -6.80 -1.36 -8.89
N GLY A 368 -8.02 -1.22 -9.39
CA GLY A 368 -8.35 -0.15 -10.33
C GLY A 368 -8.17 1.24 -9.72
N ALA A 369 -8.32 2.28 -10.54
CA ALA A 369 -8.10 3.67 -10.11
C ALA A 369 -9.02 4.12 -8.97
N SER A 370 -8.48 4.97 -8.09
CA SER A 370 -9.13 5.45 -6.87
C SER A 370 -10.28 6.46 -7.14
N PRO A 371 -11.47 6.28 -6.54
CA PRO A 371 -12.57 7.22 -6.62
C PRO A 371 -12.62 8.23 -5.46
N GLU A 372 -11.60 8.29 -4.61
CA GLU A 372 -11.70 8.91 -3.27
C GLU A 372 -11.79 10.45 -3.27
N GLY A 373 -11.56 11.13 -4.40
CA GLY A 373 -11.74 12.58 -4.53
C GLY A 373 -13.17 13.06 -4.82
N ASP A 374 -14.20 12.21 -4.73
CA ASP A 374 -15.60 12.55 -5.10
C ASP A 374 -15.72 13.09 -6.54
N ILE A 375 -16.82 13.77 -6.87
CA ILE A 375 -17.07 14.39 -8.17
C ILE A 375 -16.22 15.64 -8.43
N GLY A 376 -15.58 16.19 -7.39
CA GLY A 376 -14.89 17.48 -7.44
C GLY A 376 -13.37 17.42 -7.30
N GLY A 377 -12.81 16.28 -6.92
CA GLY A 377 -11.45 16.26 -6.39
C GLY A 377 -11.37 16.98 -5.04
N THR A 378 -10.20 16.90 -4.42
CA THR A 378 -9.96 17.56 -3.13
C THR A 378 -8.50 17.93 -2.97
N MET A 379 -8.19 18.99 -2.21
CA MET A 379 -6.83 19.31 -1.77
C MET A 379 -6.43 18.53 -0.51
N ASN A 380 -7.38 17.85 0.15
CA ASN A 380 -7.17 17.12 1.39
C ASN A 380 -8.14 15.94 1.53
N GLU A 381 -7.67 14.75 1.13
CA GLU A 381 -8.43 13.51 1.14
C GLU A 381 -9.14 13.24 2.48
N LEU A 382 -8.39 13.25 3.59
CA LEU A 382 -8.97 12.96 4.91
C LEU A 382 -9.82 14.11 5.45
N GLY A 383 -9.50 15.34 5.05
CA GLY A 383 -10.38 16.49 5.16
C GLY A 383 -11.78 16.16 4.64
N HIS A 384 -11.85 15.66 3.41
CA HIS A 384 -13.08 15.30 2.72
C HIS A 384 -13.74 14.01 3.30
N LEU A 385 -13.03 12.88 3.31
CA LEU A 385 -13.52 11.54 3.65
C LEU A 385 -13.77 11.26 5.14
N ALA A 386 -13.26 12.11 6.03
CA ALA A 386 -13.34 11.83 7.47
C ALA A 386 -13.71 13.04 8.31
N ASN A 387 -13.34 14.24 7.88
CA ASN A 387 -13.46 15.47 8.66
C ASN A 387 -14.53 16.45 8.15
N GLY A 388 -15.29 16.07 7.11
CA GLY A 388 -16.42 16.84 6.59
C GLY A 388 -16.03 18.19 5.97
N MET A 389 -14.77 18.31 5.53
CA MET A 389 -14.27 19.48 4.82
C MET A 389 -15.01 19.63 3.49
N LYS A 390 -15.45 20.85 3.20
CA LYS A 390 -16.05 21.20 1.92
C LYS A 390 -15.13 22.11 1.14
N GLU A 391 -14.94 21.77 -0.12
CA GLU A 391 -14.12 22.51 -1.07
C GLU A 391 -14.97 22.85 -2.29
N ASP A 392 -14.82 24.07 -2.78
CA ASP A 392 -15.43 24.53 -4.01
C ASP A 392 -14.36 24.84 -5.06
N SER A 393 -14.79 25.09 -6.30
CA SER A 393 -13.86 25.39 -7.39
C SER A 393 -13.03 26.65 -7.16
N GLY A 394 -13.53 27.62 -6.39
CA GLY A 394 -12.79 28.84 -6.05
C GLY A 394 -11.58 28.53 -5.16
N TRP A 395 -11.79 27.70 -4.13
CA TRP A 395 -10.72 27.18 -3.29
C TRP A 395 -9.71 26.34 -4.08
N LEU A 396 -10.18 25.38 -4.89
CA LEU A 396 -9.28 24.54 -5.70
C LEU A 396 -8.42 25.37 -6.66
N LEU A 397 -8.97 26.44 -7.24
CA LEU A 397 -8.21 27.35 -8.10
C LEU A 397 -7.20 28.20 -7.35
N ALA A 398 -7.54 28.68 -6.14
CA ALA A 398 -6.63 29.47 -5.31
C ALA A 398 -5.43 28.64 -4.84
N GLU A 399 -5.62 27.34 -4.63
CA GLU A 399 -4.60 26.41 -4.16
C GLU A 399 -3.90 25.63 -5.31
N MET A 400 -4.27 25.92 -6.55
CA MET A 400 -3.85 25.16 -7.74
C MET A 400 -2.33 25.09 -7.92
N ASP A 401 -1.60 26.14 -7.54
CA ASP A 401 -0.13 26.20 -7.63
C ASP A 401 0.57 25.31 -6.59
N LYS A 402 -0.13 24.92 -5.51
CA LYS A 402 0.39 24.03 -4.47
C LYS A 402 0.10 22.54 -4.76
N MET A 403 -0.77 22.25 -5.73
CA MET A 403 -1.13 20.87 -6.11
C MET A 403 0.11 20.05 -6.48
N GLY A 404 0.33 18.96 -5.74
CA GLY A 404 1.45 18.03 -5.93
C GLY A 404 2.66 18.31 -5.04
N GLY A 405 2.71 19.50 -4.44
CA GLY A 405 3.75 19.88 -3.50
C GLY A 405 3.51 19.34 -2.07
N PRO A 406 4.46 19.61 -1.16
CA PRO A 406 4.43 19.14 0.23
C PRO A 406 3.26 19.71 1.05
N ASP A 407 2.62 20.77 0.57
CA ASP A 407 1.49 21.46 1.20
C ASP A 407 0.14 21.09 0.56
N SER A 408 0.08 19.95 -0.12
CA SER A 408 -1.17 19.38 -0.65
C SER A 408 -1.34 17.94 -0.20
N TYR A 409 -2.58 17.53 0.09
CA TYR A 409 -2.95 16.13 0.33
C TYR A 409 -4.04 15.72 -0.67
N GLN A 410 -3.79 16.04 -1.94
CA GLN A 410 -4.82 16.11 -2.96
C GLN A 410 -5.18 14.77 -3.63
N VAL A 411 -6.38 14.68 -4.16
CA VAL A 411 -6.89 13.56 -4.98
C VAL A 411 -7.73 14.12 -6.13
N TYR A 412 -7.63 13.51 -7.31
CA TYR A 412 -8.41 13.95 -8.48
C TYR A 412 -9.90 13.58 -8.35
N PRO A 413 -10.79 14.17 -9.17
CA PRO A 413 -12.18 13.73 -9.26
C PRO A 413 -12.35 12.31 -9.85
N VAL A 414 -13.40 11.60 -9.43
CA VAL A 414 -13.73 10.24 -9.87
C VAL A 414 -13.92 10.07 -11.39
N GLY A 415 -14.22 11.16 -12.10
CA GLY A 415 -14.24 11.15 -13.58
C GLY A 415 -12.91 10.70 -14.18
N TRP A 416 -11.78 11.10 -13.57
CA TRP A 416 -10.45 10.66 -13.99
C TRP A 416 -10.16 9.21 -13.61
N ALA A 417 -10.58 8.77 -12.41
CA ALA A 417 -10.50 7.37 -12.00
C ALA A 417 -11.15 6.47 -13.06
N TRP A 418 -12.42 6.78 -13.39
CA TRP A 418 -13.18 6.08 -14.41
C TRP A 418 -12.48 6.15 -15.77
N ALA A 419 -11.92 7.29 -16.18
CA ALA A 419 -11.20 7.40 -17.45
C ALA A 419 -9.97 6.49 -17.51
N THR A 420 -9.17 6.45 -16.45
CA THR A 420 -7.98 5.60 -16.37
C THR A 420 -8.29 4.12 -16.21
N ASN A 421 -9.55 3.73 -15.98
CA ASN A 421 -10.00 2.32 -16.01
C ASN A 421 -10.57 1.90 -17.37
N SER A 422 -10.33 2.67 -18.45
CA SER A 422 -10.86 2.34 -19.78
C SER A 422 -10.48 0.92 -20.23
N PRO A 423 -11.41 0.17 -20.85
CA PRO A 423 -12.75 0.57 -21.26
C PRO A 423 -13.84 0.24 -20.24
N PHE A 424 -13.48 -0.10 -19.00
CA PHE A 424 -14.37 -0.75 -18.03
C PHE A 424 -15.30 0.22 -17.31
N GLN A 425 -16.29 -0.38 -16.62
CA GLN A 425 -17.15 0.29 -15.64
C GLN A 425 -16.48 0.36 -14.27
N TRP A 426 -16.81 1.40 -13.51
CA TRP A 426 -16.45 1.57 -12.10
C TRP A 426 -14.93 1.70 -11.82
N THR A 427 -14.57 1.53 -10.55
CA THR A 427 -13.30 1.95 -9.94
C THR A 427 -12.91 0.99 -8.81
N LYS A 428 -11.79 1.28 -8.12
CA LYS A 428 -11.46 0.72 -6.80
C LYS A 428 -12.70 0.67 -5.89
N GLN A 429 -12.69 -0.29 -4.96
CA GLN A 429 -13.80 -0.66 -4.07
C GLN A 429 -14.93 -1.46 -4.73
N VAL A 430 -14.99 -1.58 -6.06
CA VAL A 430 -16.03 -2.36 -6.76
C VAL A 430 -15.48 -3.71 -7.21
N GLY A 431 -15.43 -4.67 -6.28
CA GLY A 431 -14.97 -6.04 -6.55
C GLY A 431 -15.83 -6.81 -7.55
N SER A 432 -17.03 -6.31 -7.89
CA SER A 432 -17.92 -6.95 -8.86
C SER A 432 -17.64 -6.60 -10.32
N HIS A 433 -16.80 -5.59 -10.60
CA HIS A 433 -16.60 -5.08 -11.94
C HIS A 433 -15.13 -4.88 -12.31
N LEU A 434 -14.87 -4.91 -13.61
CA LEU A 434 -13.51 -4.91 -14.14
C LEU A 434 -12.76 -3.60 -13.91
N GLY A 435 -13.43 -2.46 -13.78
CA GLY A 435 -12.75 -1.21 -13.43
C GLY A 435 -12.24 -1.18 -11.99
N GLY A 436 -12.67 -2.11 -11.13
CA GLY A 436 -12.10 -2.32 -9.80
C GLY A 436 -11.02 -3.40 -9.78
N THR A 437 -11.17 -4.45 -10.60
CA THR A 437 -10.35 -5.67 -10.49
C THR A 437 -9.36 -5.90 -11.63
N ARG A 438 -9.54 -5.32 -12.83
CA ARG A 438 -8.65 -5.58 -13.99
C ARG A 438 -7.46 -4.63 -13.96
N ASN A 439 -6.26 -5.20 -13.89
CA ASN A 439 -4.99 -4.45 -13.89
C ASN A 439 -4.07 -4.94 -15.00
N GLY A 440 -3.15 -4.08 -15.43
CA GLY A 440 -2.11 -4.47 -16.36
C GLY A 440 -1.02 -5.24 -15.62
N MET A 441 -0.53 -6.34 -16.19
CA MET A 441 0.66 -7.01 -15.64
C MET A 441 1.67 -7.31 -16.74
N VAL A 442 2.95 -7.10 -16.45
CA VAL A 442 4.08 -7.46 -17.28
C VAL A 442 4.93 -8.50 -16.58
N VAL A 443 5.30 -9.57 -17.30
CA VAL A 443 6.29 -10.54 -16.83
C VAL A 443 7.48 -10.53 -17.78
N SER A 444 8.68 -10.25 -17.28
CA SER A 444 9.93 -10.24 -18.04
C SER A 444 10.95 -11.15 -17.38
N TRP A 445 11.62 -11.97 -18.20
CA TRP A 445 12.74 -12.82 -17.77
C TRP A 445 13.59 -13.13 -19.01
N PRO A 446 14.52 -12.24 -19.40
CA PRO A 446 15.19 -12.31 -20.71
C PRO A 446 15.90 -13.64 -20.99
N ALA A 447 16.47 -14.28 -19.96
CA ALA A 447 17.09 -15.60 -20.10
C ALA A 447 16.09 -16.69 -20.54
N ARG A 448 14.82 -16.62 -20.10
CA ARG A 448 13.81 -17.67 -20.30
C ARG A 448 12.72 -17.34 -21.30
N ILE A 449 12.19 -16.11 -21.28
CA ILE A 449 11.08 -15.67 -22.14
C ILE A 449 11.66 -15.25 -23.49
N LYS A 450 11.27 -15.96 -24.56
CA LYS A 450 11.68 -15.65 -25.94
C LYS A 450 10.58 -14.98 -26.75
N ALA A 451 9.33 -15.05 -26.29
CA ALA A 451 8.17 -14.41 -26.93
C ALA A 451 8.08 -12.91 -26.59
N MET A 452 9.17 -12.17 -26.83
CA MET A 452 9.31 -10.74 -26.52
C MET A 452 8.16 -9.91 -27.10
N GLY A 453 7.57 -9.04 -26.28
CA GLY A 453 6.44 -8.18 -26.67
C GLY A 453 5.10 -8.89 -26.73
N GLY A 454 5.04 -10.18 -26.39
CA GLY A 454 3.87 -11.03 -26.51
C GLY A 454 2.71 -10.59 -25.60
N ILE A 455 1.48 -10.85 -26.06
CA ILE A 455 0.26 -10.62 -25.29
C ILE A 455 -0.26 -11.96 -24.76
N ARG A 456 -0.79 -11.95 -23.53
CA ARG A 456 -1.42 -13.07 -22.85
C ARG A 456 -2.84 -12.69 -22.45
N THR A 457 -3.79 -13.51 -22.87
CA THR A 457 -5.23 -13.28 -22.72
C THR A 457 -5.90 -14.36 -21.85
N GLN A 458 -5.11 -15.26 -21.25
CA GLN A 458 -5.59 -16.17 -20.22
C GLN A 458 -6.12 -15.38 -19.02
N PHE A 459 -7.21 -15.83 -18.41
CA PHE A 459 -7.61 -15.31 -17.12
C PHE A 459 -6.50 -15.57 -16.09
N ALA A 460 -6.08 -14.51 -15.40
CA ALA A 460 -5.11 -14.56 -14.32
C ALA A 460 -5.60 -13.69 -13.16
N HIS A 461 -5.19 -14.02 -11.95
CA HIS A 461 -5.50 -13.31 -10.73
C HIS A 461 -4.25 -13.17 -9.84
N VAL A 462 -4.24 -12.21 -8.91
CA VAL A 462 -3.06 -11.90 -8.09
C VAL A 462 -2.59 -13.08 -7.20
N ASN A 463 -3.48 -14.01 -6.85
CA ASN A 463 -3.11 -15.25 -6.16
C ASN A 463 -2.25 -16.20 -7.03
N ASP A 464 -2.18 -16.00 -8.35
CA ASP A 464 -1.36 -16.79 -9.27
C ASP A 464 0.15 -16.46 -9.16
N ILE A 465 0.50 -15.35 -8.53
CA ILE A 465 1.89 -14.84 -8.49
C ILE A 465 2.80 -15.73 -7.64
N MET A 466 2.40 -16.08 -6.42
CA MET A 466 3.19 -17.00 -5.58
C MET A 466 3.47 -18.35 -6.27
N PRO A 467 2.47 -19.11 -6.77
CA PRO A 467 2.77 -20.38 -7.44
C PRO A 467 3.58 -20.20 -8.73
N THR A 468 3.43 -19.07 -9.44
CA THR A 468 4.29 -18.74 -10.60
C THR A 468 5.76 -18.57 -10.18
N ILE A 469 6.01 -17.85 -9.08
CA ILE A 469 7.37 -17.68 -8.54
C ILE A 469 7.95 -19.05 -8.14
N LEU A 470 7.19 -19.85 -7.38
CA LEU A 470 7.64 -21.17 -6.95
C LEU A 470 7.99 -22.09 -8.12
N GLU A 471 7.14 -22.17 -9.15
CA GLU A 471 7.43 -22.97 -10.35
C GLU A 471 8.64 -22.42 -11.11
N ALA A 472 8.77 -21.10 -11.24
CA ALA A 472 9.89 -20.47 -11.95
C ALA A 472 11.25 -20.70 -11.28
N VAL A 473 11.29 -20.76 -9.95
CA VAL A 473 12.53 -21.02 -9.20
C VAL A 473 12.78 -22.52 -8.96
N GLY A 474 11.85 -23.40 -9.34
CA GLY A 474 11.98 -24.85 -9.20
C GLY A 474 11.68 -25.38 -7.79
N LEU A 475 10.77 -24.74 -7.05
CA LEU A 475 10.34 -25.17 -5.72
C LEU A 475 8.88 -25.65 -5.73
N PRO A 476 8.54 -26.73 -4.99
CA PRO A 476 7.15 -27.08 -4.74
C PRO A 476 6.52 -26.13 -3.71
N ALA A 477 5.18 -26.14 -3.64
CA ALA A 477 4.48 -25.54 -2.52
C ALA A 477 4.72 -26.36 -1.23
N PRO A 478 5.00 -25.71 -0.08
CA PRO A 478 5.23 -26.45 1.16
C PRO A 478 3.92 -26.93 1.80
N ASP A 479 3.97 -28.12 2.38
CA ASP A 479 2.90 -28.71 3.19
C ASP A 479 2.98 -28.24 4.64
N ILE A 480 4.19 -28.02 5.16
CA ILE A 480 4.45 -27.61 6.54
C ILE A 480 5.49 -26.49 6.56
N VAL A 481 5.21 -25.42 7.30
CA VAL A 481 6.18 -24.34 7.58
C VAL A 481 6.16 -24.07 9.08
N HIS A 482 7.33 -24.12 9.73
CA HIS A 482 7.50 -23.97 11.19
C HIS A 482 6.58 -24.88 12.00
N GLY A 483 6.40 -26.12 11.55
CA GLY A 483 5.52 -27.10 12.18
C GLY A 483 4.02 -26.85 11.96
N VAL A 484 3.63 -25.81 11.22
CA VAL A 484 2.23 -25.50 10.91
C VAL A 484 1.87 -26.05 9.54
N LYS A 485 0.79 -26.85 9.48
CA LYS A 485 0.23 -27.32 8.21
C LYS A 485 -0.29 -26.13 7.39
N GLN A 486 0.14 -26.05 6.14
CA GLN A 486 -0.25 -24.98 5.24
C GLN A 486 -1.60 -25.26 4.61
N GLN A 487 -2.43 -24.22 4.46
CA GLN A 487 -3.64 -24.31 3.65
C GLN A 487 -3.27 -24.37 2.16
N ARG A 488 -4.18 -24.92 1.35
CA ARG A 488 -3.98 -25.03 -0.11
C ARG A 488 -3.69 -23.65 -0.72
N ILE A 489 -2.80 -23.59 -1.70
CA ILE A 489 -2.66 -22.41 -2.57
C ILE A 489 -3.86 -22.38 -3.51
N ASP A 490 -4.54 -21.24 -3.63
CA ASP A 490 -5.74 -21.12 -4.48
C ASP A 490 -5.39 -20.67 -5.90
N GLY A 491 -4.27 -19.97 -6.07
CA GLY A 491 -3.79 -19.56 -7.39
C GLY A 491 -3.19 -20.70 -8.21
N THR A 492 -3.03 -20.43 -9.50
CA THR A 492 -2.47 -21.32 -10.51
C THR A 492 -1.29 -20.65 -11.19
N SER A 493 -0.14 -21.32 -11.23
CA SER A 493 1.05 -20.79 -11.91
C SER A 493 0.79 -20.41 -13.37
N LEU A 494 1.41 -19.32 -13.82
CA LEU A 494 1.32 -18.78 -15.17
C LEU A 494 2.45 -19.25 -16.10
N VAL A 495 3.43 -20.01 -15.61
CA VAL A 495 4.62 -20.45 -16.39
C VAL A 495 4.24 -21.17 -17.68
N TYR A 496 3.14 -21.95 -17.67
CA TYR A 496 2.62 -22.63 -18.87
C TYR A 496 2.36 -21.69 -20.05
N SER A 497 2.02 -20.43 -19.77
CA SER A 497 1.71 -19.43 -20.78
C SER A 497 2.95 -18.73 -21.34
N PHE A 498 4.13 -18.89 -20.73
CA PHE A 498 5.30 -18.09 -21.13
C PHE A 498 5.74 -18.38 -22.57
N ALA A 499 5.73 -19.65 -22.98
CA ALA A 499 6.15 -20.07 -24.31
C ALA A 499 5.01 -20.04 -25.35
N ASP A 500 3.75 -20.12 -24.94
CA ASP A 500 2.61 -20.24 -25.84
C ASP A 500 1.49 -19.25 -25.45
N ALA A 501 1.28 -18.26 -26.31
CA ALA A 501 0.22 -17.26 -26.15
C ALA A 501 -1.20 -17.86 -26.25
N ARG A 502 -1.35 -19.04 -26.88
CA ARG A 502 -2.63 -19.73 -27.09
C ARG A 502 -2.84 -20.88 -26.10
N ALA A 503 -1.95 -21.05 -25.12
CA ALA A 503 -2.11 -22.09 -24.13
C ALA A 503 -3.48 -21.92 -23.42
N PRO A 504 -4.26 -23.01 -23.21
CA PRO A 504 -5.53 -22.92 -22.50
C PRO A 504 -5.35 -22.33 -21.11
N GLU A 505 -6.24 -21.43 -20.70
CA GLU A 505 -6.20 -20.89 -19.33
C GLU A 505 -6.37 -22.01 -18.30
N ARG A 506 -5.56 -21.97 -17.23
CA ARG A 506 -5.62 -22.95 -16.14
C ARG A 506 -6.35 -22.43 -14.90
N HIS A 507 -6.40 -21.11 -14.72
CA HIS A 507 -7.22 -20.47 -13.70
C HIS A 507 -8.63 -20.28 -14.25
N THR A 508 -9.51 -21.26 -14.03
CA THR A 508 -10.83 -21.29 -14.67
C THR A 508 -11.95 -20.69 -13.84
N THR A 509 -11.76 -20.54 -12.52
CA THR A 509 -12.80 -20.08 -11.59
C THR A 509 -12.21 -19.17 -10.50
N GLN A 510 -12.75 -17.96 -10.34
CA GLN A 510 -12.34 -17.02 -9.28
C GLN A 510 -13.56 -16.26 -8.77
N TYR A 511 -13.78 -16.25 -7.45
CA TYR A 511 -14.78 -15.38 -6.84
C TYR A 511 -14.15 -14.02 -6.49
N PHE A 512 -14.99 -13.00 -6.41
CA PHE A 512 -14.67 -11.68 -5.92
C PHE A 512 -15.73 -11.28 -4.90
N GLU A 513 -15.30 -10.69 -3.80
CA GLU A 513 -16.17 -9.98 -2.88
C GLU A 513 -15.39 -8.80 -2.30
N LEU A 514 -16.03 -7.63 -2.27
CA LEU A 514 -15.53 -6.50 -1.54
C LEU A 514 -16.69 -5.54 -1.22
N LEU A 515 -16.88 -5.19 0.05
CA LEU A 515 -17.91 -4.24 0.49
C LEU A 515 -19.31 -4.60 -0.04
N GLY A 516 -19.67 -5.88 0.01
CA GLY A 516 -20.94 -6.43 -0.46
C GLY A 516 -21.05 -6.59 -1.98
N ASN A 517 -20.11 -6.06 -2.77
CA ASN A 517 -20.05 -6.24 -4.21
C ASN A 517 -19.52 -7.63 -4.51
N ARG A 518 -20.29 -8.44 -5.24
CA ARG A 518 -20.00 -9.86 -5.48
C ARG A 518 -19.80 -10.11 -6.96
N ALA A 519 -18.83 -10.95 -7.31
CA ALA A 519 -18.75 -11.54 -8.64
C ALA A 519 -18.11 -12.92 -8.63
N ILE A 520 -18.38 -13.70 -9.68
CA ILE A 520 -17.66 -14.94 -9.94
C ILE A 520 -17.37 -15.10 -11.43
N TYR A 521 -16.10 -15.32 -11.74
CA TYR A 521 -15.64 -15.79 -13.03
C TYR A 521 -15.69 -17.32 -13.06
N ASP A 522 -16.19 -17.89 -14.15
CA ASP A 522 -16.10 -19.32 -14.46
C ASP A 522 -16.14 -19.58 -15.97
N HIS A 523 -15.03 -20.09 -16.53
CA HIS A 523 -14.90 -20.50 -17.94
C HIS A 523 -15.43 -19.46 -18.94
N GLY A 524 -14.93 -18.23 -18.86
CA GLY A 524 -15.33 -17.13 -19.74
C GLY A 524 -16.55 -16.34 -19.26
N TRP A 525 -17.38 -16.89 -18.37
CA TRP A 525 -18.56 -16.19 -17.85
C TRP A 525 -18.26 -15.44 -16.55
N LEU A 526 -18.88 -14.27 -16.38
CA LEU A 526 -18.81 -13.48 -15.16
C LEU A 526 -20.23 -13.13 -14.70
N ALA A 527 -20.63 -13.60 -13.52
CA ALA A 527 -21.80 -13.05 -12.82
C ALA A 527 -21.33 -11.99 -11.84
N SER A 528 -21.99 -10.84 -11.78
CA SER A 528 -21.61 -9.72 -10.90
C SER A 528 -22.83 -9.05 -10.30
N THR A 529 -22.66 -8.31 -9.21
CA THR A 529 -23.72 -7.45 -8.67
C THR A 529 -23.47 -5.98 -8.99
N THR A 530 -24.53 -5.26 -9.39
CA THR A 530 -24.50 -3.79 -9.47
C THR A 530 -24.21 -3.20 -8.07
N PRO A 531 -23.31 -2.22 -7.93
CA PRO A 531 -23.00 -1.63 -6.63
C PRO A 531 -24.23 -1.01 -5.94
N GLY A 532 -24.46 -1.36 -4.68
CA GLY A 532 -25.55 -0.77 -3.86
C GLY A 532 -25.30 0.65 -3.38
N ARG A 533 -24.12 1.21 -3.64
CA ARG A 533 -23.74 2.60 -3.37
C ARG A 533 -22.72 3.06 -4.41
N LEU A 534 -22.55 4.37 -4.53
CA LEU A 534 -21.46 4.96 -5.30
C LEU A 534 -20.16 4.94 -4.47
N PRO A 535 -19.05 4.38 -4.96
CA PRO A 535 -17.77 4.30 -4.23
C PRO A 535 -17.22 5.66 -3.75
N TRP A 536 -17.50 6.72 -4.51
CA TRP A 536 -17.04 8.09 -4.26
C TRP A 536 -17.98 8.90 -3.34
N LYS A 537 -19.04 8.29 -2.82
CA LYS A 537 -20.03 8.98 -1.99
C LYS A 537 -20.15 8.32 -0.63
N GLU A 538 -19.95 9.09 0.43
CA GLU A 538 -20.26 8.65 1.77
C GLU A 538 -21.75 8.38 1.96
N GLY A 539 -22.08 7.28 2.64
CA GLY A 539 -23.44 6.96 2.98
C GLY A 539 -23.68 5.48 3.23
N LYS A 540 -24.95 5.16 3.51
CA LYS A 540 -25.43 3.79 3.58
C LYS A 540 -25.69 3.26 2.18
N SER A 541 -25.44 1.97 1.99
CA SER A 541 -25.89 1.26 0.80
C SER A 541 -27.41 1.20 0.70
N ALA A 542 -27.91 1.03 -0.52
CA ALA A 542 -29.29 0.71 -0.80
C ALA A 542 -29.58 -0.75 -0.42
N GLY A 543 -30.31 -0.96 0.68
CA GLY A 543 -30.67 -2.29 1.18
C GLY A 543 -29.49 -3.03 1.81
N LEU A 544 -29.63 -4.36 1.93
CA LEU A 544 -28.56 -5.25 2.36
C LEU A 544 -27.75 -5.73 1.14
N PRO A 545 -26.49 -6.19 1.33
CA PRO A 545 -25.68 -6.77 0.25
C PRO A 545 -26.39 -7.86 -0.56
N THR A 546 -27.29 -8.62 0.08
CA THR A 546 -28.08 -9.68 -0.55
C THR A 546 -29.08 -9.16 -1.57
N ASP A 547 -29.50 -7.91 -1.45
CA ASP A 547 -30.52 -7.27 -2.29
C ASP A 547 -29.91 -6.69 -3.59
N TYR A 548 -28.58 -6.69 -3.71
CA TYR A 548 -27.91 -6.14 -4.89
C TYR A 548 -28.28 -6.92 -6.14
N LYS A 549 -28.63 -6.18 -7.19
CA LYS A 549 -29.05 -6.76 -8.47
C LYS A 549 -27.90 -7.51 -9.12
N TRP A 550 -28.15 -8.74 -9.56
CA TRP A 550 -27.20 -9.52 -10.34
C TRP A 550 -27.29 -9.22 -11.84
N GLU A 551 -26.12 -9.30 -12.48
CA GLU A 551 -25.83 -9.12 -13.91
C GLU A 551 -25.04 -10.34 -14.39
N LEU A 552 -25.00 -10.57 -15.70
CA LEU A 552 -24.26 -11.68 -16.31
C LEU A 552 -23.55 -11.26 -17.59
N TYR A 553 -22.28 -11.65 -17.75
CA TYR A 553 -21.44 -11.30 -18.90
C TYR A 553 -20.72 -12.54 -19.45
N ASP A 554 -20.48 -12.54 -20.77
CA ASP A 554 -19.59 -13.50 -21.45
C ASP A 554 -18.31 -12.77 -21.86
N LEU A 555 -17.28 -12.85 -21.00
CA LEU A 555 -16.00 -12.17 -21.22
C LEU A 555 -15.18 -12.74 -22.38
N SER A 556 -15.59 -13.88 -22.96
CA SER A 556 -14.97 -14.38 -24.19
C SER A 556 -15.35 -13.56 -25.43
N ARG A 557 -16.44 -12.78 -25.33
CA ARG A 557 -16.97 -11.92 -26.38
C ARG A 557 -17.12 -10.46 -25.96
N ASP A 558 -17.06 -10.20 -24.65
CA ASP A 558 -17.23 -8.87 -24.07
C ASP A 558 -16.05 -8.55 -23.14
N PHE A 559 -14.93 -8.12 -23.75
CA PHE A 559 -13.72 -7.74 -23.00
C PHE A 559 -14.00 -6.70 -21.91
N SER A 560 -14.93 -5.78 -22.20
CA SER A 560 -15.25 -4.59 -21.43
C SER A 560 -16.28 -4.78 -20.32
N GLN A 561 -16.98 -5.91 -20.25
CA GLN A 561 -18.16 -6.08 -19.39
C GLN A 561 -19.23 -5.02 -19.68
N ALA A 562 -19.60 -4.83 -20.94
CA ALA A 562 -20.54 -3.82 -21.40
C ALA A 562 -21.98 -4.33 -21.61
N HIS A 563 -22.18 -5.64 -21.84
CA HIS A 563 -23.47 -6.20 -22.26
C HIS A 563 -24.03 -7.20 -21.25
N ASP A 564 -24.99 -6.76 -20.43
CA ASP A 564 -25.68 -7.63 -19.46
C ASP A 564 -26.61 -8.63 -20.16
N LEU A 565 -26.38 -9.91 -19.90
CA LEU A 565 -27.10 -11.07 -20.43
C LEU A 565 -28.03 -11.72 -19.39
N ALA A 566 -28.14 -11.19 -18.16
CA ALA A 566 -28.89 -11.81 -17.07
C ALA A 566 -30.33 -12.16 -17.46
N ALA A 567 -31.04 -11.24 -18.10
CA ALA A 567 -32.42 -11.45 -18.56
C ALA A 567 -32.53 -12.50 -19.68
N ARG A 568 -31.48 -12.67 -20.49
CA ARG A 568 -31.44 -13.61 -21.62
C ARG A 568 -30.95 -15.01 -21.22
N GLN A 569 -30.18 -15.11 -20.15
CA GLN A 569 -29.52 -16.34 -19.70
C GLN A 569 -29.74 -16.59 -18.18
N PRO A 570 -30.99 -16.61 -17.68
CA PRO A 570 -31.27 -16.70 -16.25
C PRO A 570 -30.77 -18.01 -15.61
N ALA A 571 -30.78 -19.12 -16.36
CA ALA A 571 -30.28 -20.41 -15.86
C ALA A 571 -28.76 -20.39 -15.63
N LYS A 572 -27.99 -19.77 -16.53
CA LYS A 572 -26.54 -19.61 -16.36
C LYS A 572 -26.23 -18.69 -15.19
N LEU A 573 -27.01 -17.62 -15.02
CA LEU A 573 -26.87 -16.73 -13.86
C LEU A 573 -27.11 -17.48 -12.55
N ALA A 574 -28.21 -18.25 -12.45
CA ALA A 574 -28.52 -19.02 -11.25
C ALA A 574 -27.41 -20.06 -10.91
N ALA A 575 -26.83 -20.70 -11.93
CA ALA A 575 -25.71 -21.62 -11.74
C ALA A 575 -24.47 -20.90 -11.17
N LEU A 576 -24.13 -19.72 -11.69
CA LEU A 576 -23.00 -18.93 -11.18
C LEU A 576 -23.27 -18.35 -9.79
N GLN A 577 -24.49 -17.93 -9.48
CA GLN A 577 -24.87 -17.50 -8.12
C GLN A 577 -24.66 -18.63 -7.10
N SER A 578 -25.07 -19.86 -7.45
CA SER A 578 -24.84 -21.03 -6.61
C SER A 578 -23.35 -21.36 -6.44
N LEU A 579 -22.58 -21.26 -7.53
CA LEU A 579 -21.12 -21.44 -7.47
C LEU A 579 -20.45 -20.37 -6.62
N TRP A 580 -20.90 -19.11 -6.71
CA TRP A 580 -20.39 -18.01 -5.88
C TRP A 580 -20.65 -18.29 -4.41
N ASP A 581 -21.86 -18.71 -4.01
CA ASP A 581 -22.16 -19.04 -2.61
C ASP A 581 -21.26 -20.18 -2.09
N LYS A 582 -21.01 -21.21 -2.91
CA LYS A 582 -20.10 -22.31 -2.57
C LYS A 582 -18.67 -21.81 -2.35
N GLN A 583 -18.15 -20.97 -3.25
CA GLN A 583 -16.81 -20.38 -3.12
C GLN A 583 -16.73 -19.44 -1.91
N ALA A 584 -17.76 -18.63 -1.68
CA ALA A 584 -17.85 -17.70 -0.56
C ALA A 584 -17.78 -18.43 0.80
N ARG A 585 -18.50 -19.55 0.95
CA ARG A 585 -18.44 -20.39 2.16
C ARG A 585 -17.06 -21.03 2.33
N ALA A 586 -16.46 -21.54 1.26
CA ALA A 586 -15.17 -22.20 1.30
C ALA A 586 -14.01 -21.25 1.70
N ASN A 587 -14.17 -19.95 1.44
CA ASN A 587 -13.15 -18.93 1.68
C ASN A 587 -13.52 -17.95 2.81
N SER A 588 -14.48 -18.27 3.66
CA SER A 588 -14.85 -17.43 4.83
C SER A 588 -15.30 -16.00 4.49
N VAL A 589 -15.99 -15.81 3.35
CA VAL A 589 -16.52 -14.50 2.92
C VAL A 589 -17.65 -13.99 3.81
N TYR A 590 -18.41 -14.89 4.46
CA TYR A 590 -19.54 -14.50 5.30
C TYR A 590 -19.12 -14.06 6.71
N PRO A 591 -19.85 -13.09 7.31
CA PRO A 591 -21.01 -12.38 6.76
C PRO A 591 -20.61 -11.34 5.70
N LEU A 592 -21.52 -11.04 4.77
CA LEU A 592 -21.35 -9.92 3.86
C LEU A 592 -21.50 -8.60 4.63
N ASP A 593 -20.55 -7.70 4.46
CA ASP A 593 -20.52 -6.41 5.16
C ASP A 593 -20.11 -5.29 4.21
N ASP A 594 -21.09 -4.48 3.81
CA ASP A 594 -20.93 -3.33 2.92
C ASP A 594 -20.82 -1.99 3.66
N ARG A 595 -20.78 -2.01 4.99
CA ARG A 595 -20.57 -0.80 5.79
C ARG A 595 -19.18 -0.25 5.54
N GLN A 596 -19.05 1.07 5.56
CA GLN A 596 -17.78 1.79 5.39
C GLN A 596 -17.47 2.70 6.59
N GLY A 597 -16.21 3.12 6.67
CA GLY A 597 -15.73 4.14 7.60
C GLY A 597 -16.19 3.89 9.04
N ARG A 598 -16.76 4.91 9.68
CA ARG A 598 -17.20 4.87 11.08
C ARG A 598 -18.20 3.74 11.38
N MET A 599 -19.09 3.42 10.45
CA MET A 599 -20.12 2.39 10.64
C MET A 599 -19.52 0.99 10.78
N ARG A 600 -18.33 0.77 10.20
CA ARG A 600 -17.57 -0.48 10.30
C ARG A 600 -16.53 -0.41 11.42
N ALA A 601 -15.81 0.72 11.52
CA ALA A 601 -14.77 0.96 12.53
C ALA A 601 -15.30 1.04 13.98
N TYR A 602 -16.57 1.36 14.20
CA TYR A 602 -17.17 1.35 15.55
C TYR A 602 -17.04 -0.02 16.25
N ASN A 603 -16.97 -1.12 15.48
CA ASN A 603 -16.71 -2.44 16.02
C ASN A 603 -15.23 -2.67 16.40
N ALA A 604 -14.29 -2.00 15.74
CA ALA A 604 -12.86 -2.01 16.11
C ALA A 604 -12.59 -1.23 17.41
N GLY A 605 -13.43 -0.23 17.71
CA GLY A 605 -13.36 0.58 18.93
C GLY A 605 -13.48 -0.20 20.25
N GLN A 606 -13.92 -1.46 20.22
CA GLN A 606 -13.86 -2.38 21.36
C GLN A 606 -12.43 -2.75 21.79
N ARG A 607 -11.41 -2.35 21.02
CA ARG A 607 -9.98 -2.54 21.35
C ARG A 607 -9.30 -1.30 21.94
N THR A 608 -10.01 -0.18 22.10
CA THR A 608 -9.43 1.04 22.70
C THR A 608 -9.21 0.83 24.20
N PRO A 609 -8.01 1.12 24.76
CA PRO A 609 -7.78 0.99 26.19
C PRO A 609 -8.82 1.78 27.00
N GLN A 610 -9.44 1.15 28.00
CA GLN A 610 -10.36 1.79 28.97
C GLN A 610 -9.63 2.71 29.97
N ARG A 611 -8.48 3.26 29.56
CA ARG A 611 -7.65 4.14 30.40
C ARG A 611 -8.33 5.49 30.53
N THR A 612 -8.22 6.08 31.72
CA THR A 612 -8.69 7.45 32.00
C THR A 612 -7.53 8.44 32.06
N SER A 613 -6.28 7.97 32.09
CA SER A 613 -5.06 8.79 32.07
C SER A 613 -3.93 8.06 31.33
N TRP A 614 -3.09 8.85 30.66
CA TRP A 614 -1.87 8.42 29.98
C TRP A 614 -0.72 9.28 30.49
N VAL A 615 0.42 8.65 30.81
CA VAL A 615 1.61 9.34 31.29
C VAL A 615 2.78 8.99 30.39
N TYR A 616 3.44 10.02 29.86
CA TYR A 616 4.64 9.92 29.04
C TYR A 616 5.81 10.52 29.80
N TRP A 617 6.99 9.89 29.71
CA TRP A 617 8.19 10.26 30.45
C TRP A 617 9.32 10.60 29.48
N GLY A 618 9.85 11.82 29.52
CA GLY A 618 10.89 12.25 28.59
C GLY A 618 10.34 12.79 27.26
N SER A 619 11.23 12.81 26.26
CA SER A 619 11.01 13.36 24.91
C SER A 619 11.36 12.30 23.86
N ASP A 620 11.14 12.61 22.59
CA ASP A 620 11.39 11.72 21.44
C ASP A 620 10.56 10.43 21.50
N ILE A 621 9.35 10.52 22.07
CA ILE A 621 8.40 9.41 22.07
C ILE A 621 7.45 9.63 20.91
N SER A 622 7.26 8.58 20.12
CA SER A 622 6.26 8.52 19.07
C SER A 622 5.46 7.24 19.21
N VAL A 623 4.14 7.35 19.19
CA VAL A 623 3.22 6.22 19.25
C VAL A 623 2.24 6.26 18.09
N ALA A 624 1.80 5.09 17.65
CA ALA A 624 0.77 4.97 16.64
C ALA A 624 -0.51 5.68 17.09
N GLN A 625 -1.15 6.41 16.16
CA GLN A 625 -2.32 7.24 16.45
C GLN A 625 -3.47 6.46 17.12
N VAL A 626 -3.62 5.17 16.80
CA VAL A 626 -4.67 4.31 17.36
C VAL A 626 -4.44 3.92 18.82
N LYS A 627 -3.19 4.01 19.33
CA LYS A 627 -2.84 3.81 20.74
C LYS A 627 -2.80 5.12 21.53
N ALA A 628 -2.88 6.25 20.84
CA ALA A 628 -2.91 7.56 21.46
C ALA A 628 -4.18 7.79 22.30
N PRO A 629 -4.17 8.73 23.25
CA PRO A 629 -5.37 9.12 23.99
C PRO A 629 -6.45 9.65 23.02
N PRO A 630 -7.73 9.26 23.18
CA PRO A 630 -8.80 9.61 22.22
C PRO A 630 -9.30 11.06 22.41
N LEU A 631 -8.45 12.06 22.13
CA LEU A 631 -8.71 13.47 22.45
C LEU A 631 -9.69 14.18 21.51
N ASN A 632 -9.76 13.77 20.24
CA ASN A 632 -10.52 14.48 19.19
C ASN A 632 -12.05 14.56 19.43
N PHE A 633 -12.58 13.75 20.35
CA PHE A 633 -14.02 13.55 20.54
C PHE A 633 -14.51 13.97 21.92
N ARG A 634 -13.69 14.63 22.74
CA ARG A 634 -14.05 14.91 24.14
C ARG A 634 -13.23 16.04 24.75
N SER A 635 -13.65 16.49 25.92
CA SER A 635 -12.85 17.38 26.75
C SER A 635 -11.58 16.67 27.21
N PHE A 636 -10.52 17.40 27.48
CA PHE A 636 -9.29 16.80 27.99
C PHE A 636 -8.47 17.79 28.80
N ALA A 637 -7.54 17.27 29.60
CA ALA A 637 -6.50 18.03 30.25
C ALA A 637 -5.13 17.43 29.90
N ILE A 638 -4.14 18.29 29.67
CA ILE A 638 -2.73 17.92 29.51
C ILE A 638 -1.94 18.68 30.57
N ASN A 639 -1.14 17.97 31.37
CA ASN A 639 -0.23 18.56 32.35
C ASN A 639 1.21 18.15 32.01
N ALA A 640 2.04 19.11 31.64
CA ALA A 640 3.44 18.91 31.33
C ALA A 640 4.34 19.49 32.44
N GLU A 641 5.25 18.67 32.95
CA GLU A 641 6.34 19.10 33.83
C GLU A 641 7.62 19.19 33.00
N VAL A 642 8.12 20.41 32.85
CA VAL A 642 9.22 20.73 31.93
C VAL A 642 10.27 21.60 32.60
N THR A 643 11.50 21.53 32.10
CA THR A 643 12.54 22.53 32.42
C THR A 643 12.82 23.37 31.19
N ILE A 644 12.58 24.68 31.32
CA ILE A 644 12.81 25.68 30.29
C ILE A 644 14.30 26.07 30.30
N PRO A 645 14.99 26.00 29.15
CA PRO A 645 16.42 26.31 29.08
C PRO A 645 16.67 27.82 29.11
N LYS A 646 17.94 28.22 29.31
CA LYS A 646 18.32 29.63 29.51
C LYS A 646 18.03 30.51 28.29
N GLU A 647 18.16 29.95 27.10
CA GLU A 647 17.87 30.60 25.82
C GLU A 647 16.37 30.68 25.49
N GLY A 648 15.51 30.13 26.36
CA GLY A 648 14.07 30.07 26.16
C GLY A 648 13.61 28.79 25.46
N ALA A 649 12.37 28.38 25.75
CA ALA A 649 11.78 27.20 25.14
C ALA A 649 11.33 27.43 23.69
N ARG A 650 11.50 26.40 22.87
CA ARG A 650 11.03 26.28 21.48
C ARG A 650 10.72 24.81 21.17
N GLY A 651 9.94 24.57 20.12
CA GLY A 651 9.61 23.22 19.65
C GLY A 651 8.35 22.65 20.31
N ALA A 652 7.89 21.50 19.81
CA ALA A 652 6.67 20.82 20.21
C ALA A 652 6.83 20.05 21.52
N LEU A 653 5.93 20.29 22.48
CA LEU A 653 5.80 19.46 23.68
C LEU A 653 5.04 18.17 23.41
N ILE A 654 3.92 18.30 22.68
CA ILE A 654 3.03 17.19 22.33
C ILE A 654 2.27 17.55 21.06
N ALA A 655 2.26 16.65 20.08
CA ALA A 655 1.63 16.86 18.78
C ALA A 655 0.89 15.61 18.30
N SER A 656 -0.10 15.81 17.44
CA SER A 656 -0.86 14.72 16.83
C SER A 656 -1.44 15.12 15.48
N GLY A 657 -1.21 14.28 14.47
CA GLY A 657 -1.64 14.53 13.10
C GLY A 657 -0.74 15.52 12.36
N SER A 658 -1.29 16.19 11.35
CA SER A 658 -0.53 17.08 10.47
C SER A 658 -1.22 18.43 10.25
N GLN A 659 -0.59 19.32 9.47
CA GLN A 659 -1.18 20.60 9.06
C GLN A 659 -2.52 20.43 8.31
N PHE A 660 -2.78 19.26 7.75
CA PHE A 660 -4.02 18.96 7.02
C PHE A 660 -5.17 18.54 7.93
N ALA A 661 -4.89 18.09 9.16
CA ALA A 661 -5.82 17.93 10.27
C ALA A 661 -5.04 17.37 11.47
N GLY A 662 -4.91 18.18 12.52
CA GLY A 662 -4.05 17.86 13.66
C GLY A 662 -3.98 19.00 14.67
N TRP A 663 -3.19 18.81 15.70
CA TRP A 663 -2.93 19.83 16.72
C TRP A 663 -1.52 19.69 17.29
N SER A 664 -0.97 20.81 17.73
CA SER A 664 0.35 20.86 18.36
C SER A 664 0.34 21.83 19.53
N PHE A 665 0.85 21.38 20.67
CA PHE A 665 1.15 22.17 21.85
C PHE A 665 2.66 22.38 21.87
N TYR A 666 3.10 23.61 21.66
CA TYR A 666 4.50 23.91 21.40
C TYR A 666 4.92 25.24 22.01
N PHE A 667 6.21 25.55 21.86
CA PHE A 667 6.77 26.84 22.20
C PHE A 667 7.24 27.63 20.99
N ASP A 668 6.90 28.91 20.96
CA ASP A 668 7.34 29.87 19.96
C ASP A 668 7.76 31.19 20.62
N GLY A 669 9.05 31.50 20.50
CA GLY A 669 9.68 32.64 21.19
C GLY A 669 9.54 32.56 22.71
N GLY A 670 9.67 31.37 23.30
CA GLY A 670 9.54 31.14 24.75
C GLY A 670 8.10 31.13 25.28
N ARG A 671 7.10 31.32 24.42
CA ARG A 671 5.67 31.36 24.79
C ARG A 671 5.02 30.00 24.53
N PRO A 672 4.23 29.46 25.47
CA PRO A 672 3.31 28.37 25.19
C PRO A 672 2.29 28.78 24.12
N VAL A 673 2.18 27.94 23.10
CA VAL A 673 1.25 28.10 21.98
C VAL A 673 0.55 26.77 21.74
N VAL A 674 -0.71 26.87 21.35
CA VAL A 674 -1.49 25.75 20.82
C VAL A 674 -1.99 26.14 19.44
N VAL A 675 -1.74 25.27 18.48
CA VAL A 675 -2.40 25.31 17.17
C VAL A 675 -3.26 24.07 17.02
N HIS A 676 -4.47 24.28 16.54
CA HIS A 676 -5.38 23.21 16.12
C HIS A 676 -5.81 23.49 14.68
N ALA A 677 -5.46 22.62 13.76
CA ALA A 677 -5.89 22.65 12.36
C ALA A 677 -6.97 21.59 12.14
N ALA A 678 -8.19 22.01 11.79
CA ALA A 678 -9.24 21.07 11.35
C ALA A 678 -9.21 20.81 9.84
N SER A 679 -8.51 21.67 9.10
CA SER A 679 -8.06 21.51 7.73
C SER A 679 -6.93 22.52 7.45
N GLN A 680 -6.41 22.54 6.22
CA GLN A 680 -5.45 23.54 5.74
C GLN A 680 -6.09 24.88 5.34
N LYS A 681 -7.41 25.04 5.45
CA LYS A 681 -8.08 26.31 5.21
C LYS A 681 -7.81 27.31 6.34
N PRO A 682 -7.52 28.58 6.06
CA PRO A 682 -7.22 29.58 7.09
C PRO A 682 -8.29 29.69 8.18
N GLU A 683 -9.58 29.56 7.84
CA GLU A 683 -10.70 29.60 8.79
C GLU A 683 -10.76 28.40 9.75
N ASP A 684 -10.01 27.34 9.46
CA ASP A 684 -9.97 26.08 10.21
C ASP A 684 -8.70 25.90 11.06
N VAL A 685 -7.83 26.91 11.04
CA VAL A 685 -6.59 26.95 11.82
C VAL A 685 -6.76 27.88 13.01
N PHE A 686 -6.86 27.30 14.20
CA PHE A 686 -7.05 28.03 15.46
C PHE A 686 -5.74 28.11 16.23
N ARG A 687 -5.34 29.31 16.64
CA ARG A 687 -4.11 29.55 17.39
C ARG A 687 -4.39 30.27 18.71
N ILE A 688 -3.90 29.71 19.81
CA ILE A 688 -4.04 30.26 21.17
C ILE A 688 -2.64 30.32 21.77
N ALA A 689 -2.23 31.48 22.31
CA ALA A 689 -0.88 31.66 22.84
C ALA A 689 -0.87 32.53 24.09
N SER A 690 0.12 32.31 24.96
CA SER A 690 0.41 33.27 26.04
C SER A 690 0.90 34.60 25.48
N THR A 691 0.68 35.67 26.25
CA THR A 691 1.14 37.02 25.90
C THR A 691 2.62 37.23 26.23
N ALA A 692 3.17 36.46 27.17
CA ALA A 692 4.55 36.60 27.65
C ALA A 692 5.28 35.23 27.65
N PRO A 693 6.62 35.23 27.43
CA PRO A 693 7.43 34.03 27.52
C PRO A 693 7.53 33.52 28.97
N ILE A 694 7.83 32.23 29.12
CA ILE A 694 8.13 31.63 30.43
C ILE A 694 9.62 31.82 30.76
N ALA A 695 9.92 32.07 32.04
CA ALA A 695 11.29 32.18 32.51
C ALA A 695 12.05 30.84 32.44
N PRO A 696 13.39 30.86 32.40
CA PRO A 696 14.18 29.64 32.54
C PRO A 696 13.96 28.96 33.89
N GLY A 697 13.92 27.62 33.90
CA GLY A 697 13.74 26.82 35.12
C GLY A 697 12.62 25.79 35.02
N PRO A 698 12.32 25.09 36.14
CA PRO A 698 11.27 24.09 36.19
C PRO A 698 9.89 24.76 36.22
N HIS A 699 8.96 24.26 35.40
CA HIS A 699 7.59 24.77 35.30
C HIS A 699 6.59 23.63 35.11
N ARG A 700 5.36 23.87 35.58
CA ARG A 700 4.20 23.05 35.25
C ARG A 700 3.27 23.79 34.31
N ILE A 701 3.03 23.21 33.14
CA ILE A 701 2.18 23.79 32.09
C ILE A 701 0.93 22.94 31.95
N GLY A 702 -0.23 23.56 32.12
CA GLY A 702 -1.52 22.89 31.99
C GLY A 702 -2.29 23.39 30.78
N TYR A 703 -2.85 22.48 30.01
CA TYR A 703 -3.78 22.77 28.93
C TYR A 703 -5.12 22.12 29.24
N ASP A 704 -6.17 22.92 29.36
CA ASP A 704 -7.52 22.45 29.65
C ASP A 704 -8.43 22.76 28.47
N TYR A 705 -8.91 21.71 27.79
CA TYR A 705 -9.88 21.81 26.70
C TYR A 705 -11.25 21.34 27.16
N ALA A 706 -12.24 22.21 26.99
CA ALA A 706 -13.65 21.96 27.25
C ALA A 706 -14.43 21.98 25.94
N LEU A 707 -14.89 20.81 25.49
CA LEU A 707 -15.72 20.65 24.30
C LEU A 707 -17.13 21.22 24.57
N ASP A 708 -17.64 22.07 23.68
CA ASP A 708 -18.94 22.74 23.88
C ASP A 708 -20.14 21.78 23.76
N GLY A 709 -19.96 20.64 23.08
CA GLY A 709 -21.03 19.70 22.81
C GLY A 709 -20.54 18.41 22.17
N LYS A 710 -20.96 18.15 20.93
CA LYS A 710 -20.60 16.91 20.22
C LYS A 710 -19.22 17.03 19.57
N PRO A 711 -18.53 15.90 19.35
CA PRO A 711 -17.31 15.86 18.53
C PRO A 711 -17.46 16.67 17.22
N GLY A 712 -16.45 17.50 16.92
CA GLY A 712 -16.44 18.39 15.75
C GLY A 712 -16.94 19.83 15.99
N GLN A 713 -17.64 20.12 17.09
CA GLN A 713 -18.20 21.46 17.36
C GLN A 713 -17.23 22.48 17.97
N GLY A 714 -15.99 22.07 18.26
CA GLY A 714 -15.02 22.94 18.91
C GLY A 714 -15.31 23.17 20.39
N GLY A 715 -14.55 24.07 21.00
CA GLY A 715 -14.58 24.26 22.45
C GLY A 715 -13.61 25.35 22.93
N THR A 716 -13.52 25.51 24.24
CA THR A 716 -12.62 26.49 24.87
C THR A 716 -11.37 25.81 25.38
N LEU A 717 -10.21 26.39 25.07
CA LEU A 717 -8.91 25.95 25.56
C LEU A 717 -8.31 27.01 26.48
N THR A 718 -7.83 26.60 27.66
CA THR A 718 -7.10 27.43 28.60
C THR A 718 -5.67 26.91 28.77
N ILE A 719 -4.69 27.82 28.73
CA ILE A 719 -3.29 27.53 29.04
C ILE A 719 -2.97 28.09 30.42
N THR A 720 -2.34 27.28 31.26
CA THR A 720 -1.88 27.65 32.60
C THR A 720 -0.40 27.39 32.77
N VAL A 721 0.29 28.25 33.52
CA VAL A 721 1.70 28.08 33.94
C VAL A 721 1.75 28.23 35.45
N ASP A 722 2.24 27.20 36.13
CA ASP A 722 2.32 27.12 37.60
C ASP A 722 1.00 27.46 38.29
N GLY A 723 -0.11 26.99 37.71
CA GLY A 723 -1.47 27.18 38.20
C GLY A 723 -2.13 28.52 37.83
N LYS A 724 -1.43 29.43 37.13
CA LYS A 724 -1.99 30.71 36.68
C LYS A 724 -2.38 30.66 35.21
N ALA A 725 -3.58 31.10 34.87
CA ALA A 725 -4.02 31.22 33.47
C ALA A 725 -3.19 32.28 32.73
N VAL A 726 -2.60 31.89 31.59
CA VAL A 726 -1.77 32.76 30.74
C VAL A 726 -2.35 32.97 29.35
N ALA A 727 -3.29 32.12 28.93
CA ALA A 727 -4.07 32.28 27.71
C ALA A 727 -5.41 31.57 27.82
N ASN A 728 -6.41 32.08 27.12
CA ASN A 728 -7.71 31.44 26.94
C ASN A 728 -8.21 31.77 25.53
N GLY A 729 -8.76 30.78 24.83
CA GLY A 729 -9.26 31.00 23.47
C GLY A 729 -10.18 29.89 22.99
N ARG A 730 -10.83 30.13 21.86
CA ARG A 730 -11.79 29.22 21.25
C ARG A 730 -11.17 28.46 20.07
N ILE A 731 -11.36 27.15 20.06
CA ILE A 731 -11.17 26.29 18.89
C ILE A 731 -12.55 26.18 18.23
N GLY A 732 -12.68 26.65 16.99
CA GLY A 732 -13.99 26.75 16.32
C GLY A 732 -14.56 25.41 15.88
N ARG A 733 -13.70 24.45 15.53
CA ARG A 733 -14.07 23.07 15.20
C ARG A 733 -12.89 22.12 15.38
N THR A 734 -13.15 20.84 15.60
CA THR A 734 -12.11 19.80 15.68
C THR A 734 -12.16 18.85 14.50
N ALA A 735 -11.01 18.26 14.15
CA ALA A 735 -10.96 17.13 13.24
C ALA A 735 -11.36 15.84 13.96
N PHE A 736 -11.93 14.89 13.24
CA PHE A 736 -12.29 13.58 13.77
C PHE A 736 -11.13 12.60 13.64
N ILE A 737 -10.54 12.53 12.45
CA ILE A 737 -9.38 11.71 12.14
C ILE A 737 -8.24 12.67 11.79
N ALA A 738 -7.05 12.41 12.34
CA ALA A 738 -5.84 13.13 11.93
C ALA A 738 -5.56 12.88 10.43
N ALA A 739 -5.07 13.88 9.71
CA ALA A 739 -4.75 13.71 8.29
C ALA A 739 -3.35 13.12 8.10
N GLY A 740 -3.29 12.01 7.36
CA GLY A 740 -2.16 11.13 7.07
C GLY A 740 -2.33 9.80 7.80
N LEU A 741 -2.64 8.69 7.09
CA LEU A 741 -2.86 7.36 7.72
C LEU A 741 -1.55 6.71 8.23
N GLY A 742 -0.47 7.47 8.30
CA GLY A 742 0.81 7.12 8.92
C GLY A 742 1.36 8.19 9.88
N GLU A 743 0.58 9.23 10.21
CA GLU A 743 0.95 10.22 11.23
C GLU A 743 0.91 9.64 12.63
N THR A 744 1.69 10.24 13.53
CA THR A 744 1.92 9.74 14.88
C THR A 744 1.40 10.70 15.96
N PHE A 745 1.38 10.20 17.19
CA PHE A 745 1.23 11.01 18.39
C PHE A 745 2.60 11.13 19.05
N ASP A 746 3.10 12.36 19.14
CA ASP A 746 4.50 12.62 19.46
C ASP A 746 4.66 13.45 20.73
N ILE A 747 5.73 13.19 21.49
CA ILE A 747 6.12 13.89 22.71
C ILE A 747 7.53 14.44 22.56
N GLY A 748 7.69 15.75 22.77
CA GLY A 748 8.97 16.44 22.67
C GLY A 748 9.47 16.70 21.24
N SER A 749 8.67 16.35 20.24
CA SER A 749 8.88 16.66 18.83
C SER A 749 7.54 16.54 18.08
N ASP A 750 7.53 16.95 16.81
CA ASP A 750 6.44 16.70 15.86
C ASP A 750 7.09 16.08 14.61
N THR A 751 6.77 14.83 14.33
CA THR A 751 7.42 14.01 13.29
C THR A 751 6.47 13.80 12.11
N GLY A 752 6.99 13.40 10.93
CA GLY A 752 6.16 13.30 9.73
C GLY A 752 5.84 14.68 9.14
N ALA A 753 4.60 14.92 8.73
CA ALA A 753 4.16 16.24 8.28
C ALA A 753 3.71 17.08 9.48
N ALA A 754 4.58 17.97 9.95
CA ALA A 754 4.31 18.79 11.13
C ALA A 754 2.98 19.55 11.05
N VAL A 755 2.30 19.69 12.19
CA VAL A 755 1.08 20.51 12.31
C VAL A 755 1.41 21.99 12.10
N VAL A 756 2.60 22.40 12.55
CA VAL A 756 3.13 23.76 12.39
C VAL A 756 4.61 23.66 12.05
N GLU A 757 5.00 24.30 10.96
CA GLU A 757 6.41 24.48 10.62
C GLU A 757 7.05 25.53 11.54
N LEU A 758 8.15 25.15 12.19
CA LEU A 758 8.91 26.01 13.09
C LEU A 758 10.31 26.27 12.53
N ALA A 759 10.74 27.52 12.53
CA ALA A 759 12.01 27.93 11.91
C ALA A 759 13.26 27.22 12.46
N GLN A 760 13.20 26.67 13.68
CA GLN A 760 14.30 25.95 14.32
C GLN A 760 14.04 24.44 14.43
N GLY A 761 13.07 23.91 13.65
CA GLY A 761 12.59 22.54 13.74
C GLY A 761 11.60 22.32 14.88
N THR A 762 11.01 21.12 14.90
CA THR A 762 9.91 20.77 15.81
C THR A 762 10.37 20.20 17.14
N ARG A 763 11.65 19.80 17.29
CA ARG A 763 12.19 19.21 18.51
C ARG A 763 12.21 20.22 19.66
N PHE A 764 11.68 19.81 20.81
CA PHE A 764 11.73 20.59 22.04
C PHE A 764 13.17 20.72 22.55
N ASN A 765 13.61 21.93 22.87
CA ASN A 765 14.99 22.19 23.33
C ASN A 765 15.17 22.14 24.86
N GLY A 766 14.07 22.01 25.62
CA GLY A 766 14.12 21.80 27.07
C GLY A 766 14.11 20.31 27.44
N SER A 767 13.88 20.01 28.71
CA SER A 767 13.65 18.62 29.17
C SER A 767 12.22 18.42 29.63
N ILE A 768 11.61 17.30 29.23
CA ILE A 768 10.30 16.88 29.71
C ILE A 768 10.49 15.85 30.84
N ALA A 769 10.04 16.16 32.05
CA ALA A 769 10.02 15.19 33.13
C ALA A 769 8.86 14.20 32.93
N ARG A 770 7.65 14.74 32.74
CA ARG A 770 6.45 13.97 32.40
C ARG A 770 5.39 14.80 31.70
N ILE A 771 4.58 14.15 30.87
CA ILE A 771 3.30 14.68 30.36
C ILE A 771 2.18 13.71 30.75
N GLU A 772 1.20 14.22 31.49
CA GLU A 772 -0.03 13.50 31.80
C GLU A 772 -1.17 14.01 30.92
N VAL A 773 -1.89 13.08 30.28
CA VAL A 773 -3.04 13.36 29.41
C VAL A 773 -4.27 12.67 29.97
N THR A 774 -5.31 13.45 30.28
CA THR A 774 -6.56 12.99 30.89
C THR A 774 -7.75 13.37 30.00
N PRO A 775 -8.26 12.45 29.17
CA PRO A 775 -9.52 12.64 28.47
C PRO A 775 -10.71 12.61 29.47
N ARG A 776 -11.71 13.48 29.27
CA ARG A 776 -12.82 13.72 30.20
C ARG A 776 -14.17 13.55 29.55
#